data_AF-A0A0B7NLW3-F1
#
_entry.id   AF-A0A0B7NLW3-F1
#
_cell.length_a   1.000
_cell.length_b   1.000
_cell.length_c   1.000
_cell.angle_alpha   90.00
_cell.angle_beta   90.00
_cell.angle_gamma   90.00
#
_symmetry.space_group_name_H-M   'P 1'
#
loop_
_entity.id
_entity.type
_entity.pdbx_description
1 polymer ?
#
loop_
_entity_poly.entity_id
_entity_poly.type
_entity_poly.pdbx_seq_one_letter_code
_entity_poly.pdbx_strand_id
1 'polypeptide(L)'
;MSKPLKLTRLPVQGMTCQSCVRAITNVVSELDGVDSVQVDLQAAAATITYDPLLLTFADLKTCIEDCGFDVEITTITLSVLGMTCQSCVNAITNMLSNKEGIISVQVDLQQEQATVTYDPKLTGTPDIVESIEDCGFDVSMNDDDMSKKPSPTAKTVDHADQIQPKEKLRSADNDTTTKKTVQLEIRGMTCASCVTSIEKALKSQKGIAFVSVALLAERATVDYDPLYIQPDTMAQIVSDAGFDAKVVERKQDDLLQLQIYGMTCASCVAGIERGLGGLPGVLEVSVNLMTEMAKVRFNCQMTNPRAIVEEIESLGFNAILANTTKDAQLESLSKVREIKEWKMAFTECLFFAVPVFFIAMILPMFSWSPMIMEIPFFIPGVFLVDATQLLLTIPVQFGVGKRFLRSAFVSVLHGAPTMDVLVSVSTLAAFSFSILSMLNALVTQAKRAPTVFFDTSTMLITFIVLGRYLENKAKGKSSSALSKLMSLTPSTALMVTVDKNNVVLTERKIPSELISEGDLLKLVPGDKVPTDGEIFLGSTTIDESMVTGEVEAVPKSTGDAVIGGTVNGLGTFIMKATRVGADTALSQIVKLVEDAQVSKAPIQGFADTVAGFFVPIVVLLGVGTLIVWSVLVKVLGVDGLPVILQKEIMNDSDGGWFFVCLKLCISVIIVACPCALGLATPTAVMVGTGVGAEHGVLFKGGAVLENGQAVNKVVFDKTGTLTCGKLNLVESRSWSGNEQTRLQLLVLSAIAESHSEHLLGRAVVAAGKELTGMDVLDPLASVDNFISTTGYGISCDITLNLELPQNLKHNMRSCLQSLQNTSHTIVIGNRAWLEEQNGIGLSDEQESIYKTQGSMGRTCVLVGIDGLAAGFISLSDVVKPEAKQVVATLHAMGIQTAMITGDNELAAGCIAAQLGISEVHAGVSPNGKTQIVKKMQQQTFARQRIPWWSRLRSSRSTNQYLPLHQNNAHASCKTIVAMVGDGINDSPALVASNLGIALCSGTDIAMEAADVVLMRNDLADVVVALDLSKAIFHRIRMNLLWACVYNMIGIPLAMGIFLPWGYRLHPMMAGIAMAASSTSVVLSSLTLRWTWKRPSLDSLNAMDQGSVNDAAVRLSLLVHEIRDDQDIEMASRPLGSRITSSAVTAEPDDMLTQHVKSFMGKFKSVFMKKSSAGEYTAVSSQDEDF
;
A
#
# COMPACT_ATOMS: atom_id res chain seq x y z
N MET A 1 43.39 41.58 9.94
CA MET A 1 43.54 40.58 8.86
C MET A 1 42.55 40.96 7.77
N SER A 2 43.03 41.30 6.58
CA SER A 2 42.21 41.67 5.43
C SER A 2 41.42 40.45 4.94
N LYS A 3 40.10 40.55 4.82
CA LYS A 3 39.26 39.50 4.21
C LYS A 3 39.71 39.30 2.74
N PRO A 4 39.89 38.05 2.26
CA PRO A 4 40.23 37.80 0.87
C PRO A 4 38.99 37.99 -0.01
N LEU A 5 38.77 39.21 -0.51
CA LEU A 5 37.67 39.51 -1.44
C LEU A 5 38.06 39.10 -2.87
N LYS A 6 37.14 38.42 -3.57
CA LYS A 6 37.29 38.02 -4.97
C LYS A 6 36.39 38.89 -5.85
N LEU A 7 36.96 39.50 -6.90
CA LEU A 7 36.24 40.26 -7.92
C LEU A 7 35.89 39.33 -9.09
N THR A 8 34.64 39.32 -9.55
CA THR A 8 34.20 38.49 -10.69
C THR A 8 33.23 39.27 -11.56
N ARG A 9 33.36 39.13 -12.89
CA ARG A 9 32.49 39.77 -13.88
C ARG A 9 31.63 38.70 -14.57
N LEU A 10 30.32 38.87 -14.51
CA LEU A 10 29.31 37.97 -15.08
C LEU A 10 28.63 38.64 -16.28
N PRO A 11 28.61 38.03 -17.49
CA PRO A 11 27.74 38.47 -18.57
C PRO A 11 26.27 38.18 -18.21
N VAL A 12 25.40 39.19 -18.30
CA VAL A 12 23.96 39.08 -17.97
C VAL A 12 23.14 39.50 -19.18
N GLN A 13 22.37 38.57 -19.74
CA GLN A 13 21.48 38.81 -20.88
C GLN A 13 20.05 39.15 -20.44
N GLY A 14 19.28 39.80 -21.32
CA GLY A 14 17.89 40.19 -21.04
C GLY A 14 17.70 41.54 -20.35
N MET A 15 18.78 42.25 -20.00
CA MET A 15 18.68 43.62 -19.45
C MET A 15 18.31 44.63 -20.56
N THR A 16 17.10 45.18 -20.49
CA THR A 16 16.58 46.13 -21.52
C THR A 16 16.43 47.56 -21.00
N CYS A 17 16.54 47.79 -19.69
CA CYS A 17 16.32 49.10 -19.08
C CYS A 17 17.04 49.26 -17.73
N GLN A 18 17.12 50.50 -17.24
CA GLN A 18 17.73 50.83 -15.94
C GLN A 18 16.98 50.23 -14.73
N SER A 19 15.73 49.82 -14.88
CA SER A 19 15.02 49.06 -13.83
C SER A 19 15.56 47.63 -13.68
N CYS A 20 16.01 46.97 -14.76
CA CYS A 20 16.67 45.66 -14.69
C CYS A 20 17.98 45.74 -13.90
N VAL A 21 18.78 46.79 -14.15
CA VAL A 21 20.03 47.08 -13.45
C VAL A 21 19.79 47.21 -11.93
N ARG A 22 18.74 47.94 -11.53
CA ARG A 22 18.39 48.10 -10.11
C ARG A 22 17.88 46.81 -9.47
N ALA A 23 17.12 45.99 -10.19
CA ALA A 23 16.62 44.71 -9.68
C ALA A 23 17.79 43.77 -9.35
N ILE A 24 18.73 43.58 -10.29
CA ILE A 24 19.91 42.73 -10.09
C ILE A 24 20.80 43.31 -8.97
N THR A 25 21.01 44.63 -8.95
CA THR A 25 21.86 45.28 -7.93
C THR A 25 21.30 45.07 -6.52
N ASN A 26 19.98 45.22 -6.33
CA ASN A 26 19.35 45.07 -5.02
C ASN A 26 19.43 43.63 -4.51
N VAL A 27 19.04 42.65 -5.32
CA VAL A 27 18.99 41.24 -4.90
C VAL A 27 20.39 40.70 -4.61
N VAL A 28 21.37 40.99 -5.47
CA VAL A 28 22.74 40.52 -5.27
C VAL A 28 23.43 41.24 -4.09
N SER A 29 23.05 42.50 -3.79
CA SER A 29 23.58 43.21 -2.62
C SER A 29 23.03 42.72 -1.28
N GLU A 30 21.88 42.04 -1.27
CA GLU A 30 21.26 41.46 -0.06
C GLU A 30 21.85 40.09 0.31
N LEU A 31 22.70 39.49 -0.53
CA LEU A 31 23.36 38.21 -0.25
C LEU A 31 24.46 38.34 0.81
N ASP A 32 24.37 37.52 1.86
CA ASP A 32 25.38 37.44 2.93
C ASP A 32 26.74 36.99 2.37
N GLY A 33 27.67 37.94 2.23
CA GLY A 33 29.03 37.69 1.72
C GLY A 33 29.41 38.53 0.50
N VAL A 34 28.51 39.34 -0.05
CA VAL A 34 28.80 40.30 -1.13
C VAL A 34 29.22 41.66 -0.54
N ASP A 35 30.31 42.22 -1.04
CA ASP A 35 30.88 43.52 -0.60
C ASP A 35 30.47 44.68 -1.52
N SER A 36 30.47 44.46 -2.84
CA SER A 36 30.04 45.47 -3.81
C SER A 36 29.51 44.85 -5.10
N VAL A 37 28.46 45.44 -5.68
CA VAL A 37 27.88 45.02 -6.97
C VAL A 37 27.79 46.24 -7.89
N GLN A 38 28.27 46.10 -9.12
CA GLN A 38 28.13 47.10 -10.17
C GLN A 38 27.62 46.44 -11.46
N VAL A 39 26.41 46.81 -11.87
CA VAL A 39 25.77 46.28 -13.10
C VAL A 39 25.83 47.33 -14.21
N ASP A 40 26.42 46.98 -15.35
CA ASP A 40 26.56 47.85 -16.52
C ASP A 40 25.64 47.39 -17.66
N LEU A 41 24.69 48.25 -18.03
CA LEU A 41 23.74 48.01 -19.11
C LEU A 41 24.40 48.04 -20.50
N GLN A 42 25.42 48.88 -20.71
CA GLN A 42 26.08 49.00 -22.01
C GLN A 42 27.01 47.81 -22.28
N ALA A 43 27.64 47.30 -21.23
CA ALA A 43 28.51 46.14 -21.32
C ALA A 43 27.79 44.79 -21.10
N ALA A 44 26.47 44.81 -20.86
CA ALA A 44 25.65 43.64 -20.53
C ALA A 44 26.29 42.72 -19.47
N ALA A 45 26.85 43.31 -18.40
CA ALA A 45 27.62 42.56 -17.42
C ALA A 45 27.46 43.11 -15.99
N ALA A 46 27.50 42.21 -15.00
CA ALA A 46 27.52 42.50 -13.58
C ALA A 46 28.92 42.20 -13.00
N THR A 47 29.52 43.17 -12.34
CA THR A 47 30.81 43.03 -11.62
C THR A 47 30.54 42.95 -10.13
N ILE A 48 30.91 41.84 -9.50
CA ILE A 48 30.59 41.51 -8.11
C ILE A 48 31.90 41.24 -7.34
N THR A 49 32.03 41.88 -6.18
CA THR A 49 33.10 41.62 -5.20
C THR A 49 32.49 40.85 -4.03
N TYR A 50 32.98 39.64 -3.74
CA TYR A 50 32.40 38.77 -2.70
C TYR A 50 33.46 37.96 -1.93
N ASP A 51 33.07 37.41 -0.80
CA ASP A 51 33.88 36.49 0.03
C ASP A 51 33.72 35.04 -0.46
N PRO A 52 34.77 34.43 -1.04
CA PRO A 52 34.70 33.08 -1.61
C PRO A 52 34.60 31.96 -0.55
N LEU A 53 34.70 32.28 0.75
CA LEU A 53 34.49 31.31 1.83
C LEU A 53 33.00 31.16 2.21
N LEU A 54 32.16 32.13 1.84
CA LEU A 54 30.73 32.16 2.20
C LEU A 54 29.82 31.95 0.98
N LEU A 55 30.23 32.40 -0.20
CA LEU A 55 29.45 32.31 -1.44
C LEU A 55 30.23 31.59 -2.53
N THR A 56 29.57 30.67 -3.22
CA THR A 56 30.12 30.05 -4.42
C THR A 56 29.62 30.76 -5.68
N PHE A 57 30.34 30.57 -6.79
CA PHE A 57 29.97 31.15 -8.08
C PHE A 57 28.60 30.68 -8.58
N ALA A 58 28.23 29.43 -8.26
CA ALA A 58 26.91 28.87 -8.61
C ALA A 58 25.76 29.60 -7.88
N ASP A 59 25.99 30.05 -6.64
CA ASP A 59 25.00 30.79 -5.86
C ASP A 59 24.75 32.18 -6.45
N LEU A 60 25.79 32.84 -6.98
CA LEU A 60 25.64 34.12 -7.68
C LEU A 60 24.92 33.98 -9.03
N LYS A 61 25.19 32.89 -9.76
CA LYS A 61 24.50 32.59 -11.02
C LYS A 61 23.01 32.33 -10.80
N THR A 62 22.67 31.42 -9.87
CA THR A 62 21.28 31.08 -9.55
C THR A 62 20.50 32.29 -9.07
N CYS A 63 21.11 33.17 -8.27
CA CYS A 63 20.49 34.42 -7.85
C CYS A 63 20.10 35.37 -9.00
N ILE A 64 20.94 35.46 -10.05
CA ILE A 64 20.67 36.30 -11.22
C ILE A 64 19.63 35.63 -12.14
N GLU A 65 19.67 34.30 -12.28
CA GLU A 65 18.67 33.52 -13.03
C GLU A 65 17.28 33.56 -12.38
N ASP A 66 17.21 33.52 -11.05
CA ASP A 66 15.97 33.70 -10.28
C ASP A 66 15.35 35.09 -10.47
N CYS A 67 16.15 36.08 -10.86
CA CYS A 67 15.67 37.42 -11.26
C CYS A 67 15.14 37.47 -12.71
N GLY A 68 15.18 36.34 -13.44
CA GLY A 68 14.73 36.23 -14.82
C GLY A 68 15.74 36.69 -15.87
N PHE A 69 17.04 36.69 -15.55
CA PHE A 69 18.12 37.08 -16.46
C PHE A 69 19.12 35.93 -16.67
N ASP A 70 19.43 35.63 -17.94
CA ASP A 70 20.31 34.51 -18.29
C ASP A 70 21.79 34.90 -18.23
N VAL A 71 22.61 34.00 -17.68
CA VAL A 71 24.07 34.13 -17.59
C VAL A 71 24.73 33.02 -18.43
N GLU A 72 25.12 33.34 -19.66
CA GLU A 72 25.77 32.40 -20.59
C GLU A 72 27.24 32.18 -20.21
N ILE A 73 27.48 31.20 -19.32
CA ILE A 73 28.82 30.78 -18.92
C ILE A 73 28.84 29.24 -18.92
N THR A 74 29.84 28.66 -19.57
CA THR A 74 29.99 27.21 -19.70
C THR A 74 31.01 26.71 -18.69
N THR A 75 30.69 25.62 -17.98
CA THR A 75 31.65 24.93 -17.11
C THR A 75 31.93 23.56 -17.69
N ILE A 76 33.19 23.28 -17.95
CA ILE A 76 33.66 21.97 -18.43
C ILE A 76 34.52 21.32 -17.36
N THR A 77 34.41 20.00 -17.24
CA THR A 77 35.30 19.21 -16.37
C THR A 77 36.12 18.29 -17.25
N LEU A 78 37.44 18.44 -17.18
CA LEU A 78 38.41 17.76 -18.02
C LEU A 78 39.16 16.74 -17.19
N SER A 79 39.29 15.50 -17.67
CA SER A 79 40.13 14.51 -17.02
C SER A 79 41.57 14.68 -17.51
N VAL A 80 42.47 15.09 -16.60
CA VAL A 80 43.86 15.44 -16.90
C VAL A 80 44.79 14.35 -16.37
N LEU A 81 45.31 13.53 -17.28
CA LEU A 81 46.17 12.40 -16.96
C LEU A 81 47.62 12.87 -16.73
N GLY A 82 48.29 12.27 -15.74
CA GLY A 82 49.70 12.53 -15.45
C GLY A 82 49.99 13.59 -14.38
N MET A 83 48.97 14.13 -13.71
CA MET A 83 49.16 15.01 -12.55
C MET A 83 49.60 14.19 -11.33
N THR A 84 50.84 14.38 -10.86
CA THR A 84 51.41 13.57 -9.76
C THR A 84 51.73 14.36 -8.49
N CYS A 85 51.64 15.69 -8.54
CA CYS A 85 51.98 16.56 -7.41
C CYS A 85 51.33 17.94 -7.49
N GLN A 86 51.37 18.69 -6.38
CA GLN A 86 50.78 20.03 -6.27
C GLN A 86 51.40 21.05 -7.23
N SER A 87 52.64 20.85 -7.69
CA SER A 87 53.24 21.72 -8.71
C SER A 87 52.57 21.58 -10.08
N CYS A 88 52.02 20.42 -10.42
CA CYS A 88 51.21 20.22 -11.65
C CYS A 88 49.91 21.02 -11.58
N VAL A 89 49.23 20.95 -10.43
CA VAL A 89 48.00 21.71 -10.13
C VAL A 89 48.24 23.21 -10.29
N ASN A 90 49.34 23.72 -9.74
CA ASN A 90 49.70 25.14 -9.83
C ASN A 90 50.07 25.56 -11.26
N ALA A 91 50.73 24.70 -12.03
CA ALA A 91 51.08 24.99 -13.42
C ALA A 91 49.83 25.18 -14.30
N ILE A 92 48.90 24.23 -14.22
CA ILE A 92 47.62 24.26 -14.96
C ILE A 92 46.77 25.45 -14.52
N THR A 93 46.65 25.67 -13.20
CA THR A 93 45.87 26.79 -12.65
C THR A 93 46.43 28.15 -13.10
N ASN A 94 47.76 28.33 -13.06
CA ASN A 94 48.39 29.60 -13.46
C ASN A 94 48.29 29.86 -14.97
N MET A 95 48.40 28.82 -15.81
CA MET A 95 48.27 28.97 -17.26
C MET A 95 46.84 29.33 -17.67
N LEU A 96 45.85 28.59 -17.15
CA LEU A 96 44.45 28.82 -17.51
C LEU A 96 43.90 30.12 -16.90
N SER A 97 44.30 30.50 -15.68
CA SER A 97 43.86 31.75 -15.06
C SER A 97 44.34 33.02 -15.79
N ASN A 98 45.43 32.94 -16.56
CA ASN A 98 45.98 34.05 -17.34
C ASN A 98 45.39 34.14 -18.77
N LYS A 99 44.53 33.19 -19.18
CA LYS A 99 43.96 33.16 -20.52
C LYS A 99 42.68 34.01 -20.59
N GLU A 100 42.59 34.87 -21.59
CA GLU A 100 41.41 35.73 -21.81
C GLU A 100 40.17 34.88 -22.08
N GLY A 101 39.10 35.11 -21.29
CA GLY A 101 37.82 34.39 -21.39
C GLY A 101 37.62 33.29 -20.33
N ILE A 102 38.65 32.96 -19.53
CA ILE A 102 38.53 32.02 -18.40
C ILE A 102 38.18 32.77 -17.10
N ILE A 103 37.14 32.31 -16.41
CA ILE A 103 36.53 32.98 -15.25
C ILE A 103 36.94 32.30 -13.94
N SER A 104 36.96 30.96 -13.92
CA SER A 104 37.51 30.19 -12.80
C SER A 104 38.10 28.86 -13.24
N VAL A 105 39.14 28.44 -12.54
CA VAL A 105 39.84 27.18 -12.76
C VAL A 105 40.00 26.50 -11.41
N GLN A 106 39.57 25.25 -11.32
CA GLN A 106 39.76 24.41 -10.15
C GLN A 106 40.34 23.07 -10.61
N VAL A 107 41.48 22.68 -10.05
CA VAL A 107 42.17 21.43 -10.41
C VAL A 107 42.24 20.54 -9.17
N ASP A 108 41.64 19.37 -9.26
CA ASP A 108 41.61 18.36 -8.20
C ASP A 108 42.62 17.24 -8.52
N LEU A 109 43.65 17.12 -7.68
CA LEU A 109 44.68 16.09 -7.80
C LEU A 109 44.16 14.69 -7.44
N GLN A 110 43.16 14.56 -6.56
CA GLN A 110 42.62 13.26 -6.14
C GLN A 110 41.70 12.64 -7.18
N GLN A 111 40.99 13.47 -7.94
CA GLN A 111 40.10 13.04 -9.01
C GLN A 111 40.74 13.09 -10.40
N GLU A 112 42.00 13.57 -10.51
CA GLU A 112 42.70 13.81 -11.77
C GLU A 112 41.87 14.68 -12.74
N GLN A 113 41.19 15.70 -12.23
CA GLN A 113 40.25 16.52 -12.99
C GLN A 113 40.54 18.02 -12.89
N ALA A 114 40.30 18.75 -13.98
CA ALA A 114 40.33 20.20 -14.04
C ALA A 114 38.95 20.73 -14.46
N THR A 115 38.27 21.42 -13.54
CA THR A 115 37.01 22.12 -13.80
C THR A 115 37.31 23.57 -14.20
N VAL A 116 36.92 23.94 -15.42
CA VAL A 116 37.16 25.27 -16.00
C VAL A 116 35.82 25.91 -16.36
N THR A 117 35.60 27.10 -15.85
CA THR A 117 34.43 27.93 -16.15
C THR A 117 34.89 29.10 -17.03
N TYR A 118 34.30 29.23 -18.22
CA TYR A 118 34.75 30.20 -19.22
C TYR A 118 33.56 30.77 -20.02
N ASP A 119 33.80 31.91 -20.67
CA ASP A 119 32.84 32.54 -21.58
C ASP A 119 33.01 31.93 -22.99
N PRO A 120 31.98 31.23 -23.52
CA PRO A 120 32.05 30.58 -24.84
C PRO A 120 32.18 31.57 -26.02
N LYS A 121 32.04 32.87 -25.79
CA LYS A 121 32.28 33.91 -26.83
C LYS A 121 33.74 34.33 -26.94
N LEU A 122 34.54 34.11 -25.90
CA LEU A 122 35.94 34.55 -25.82
C LEU A 122 36.94 33.38 -25.89
N THR A 123 36.57 32.18 -25.43
CA THR A 123 37.44 30.98 -25.44
C THR A 123 36.64 29.73 -25.80
N GLY A 124 37.20 28.83 -26.62
CA GLY A 124 36.58 27.54 -26.93
C GLY A 124 37.07 26.38 -26.05
N THR A 125 36.32 25.28 -26.00
CA THR A 125 36.77 24.01 -25.43
C THR A 125 38.11 23.50 -26.00
N PRO A 126 38.40 23.55 -27.33
CA PRO A 126 39.69 23.07 -27.85
C PRO A 126 40.86 23.93 -27.39
N ASP A 127 40.66 25.25 -27.24
CA ASP A 127 41.72 26.16 -26.79
C ASP A 127 42.12 25.86 -25.34
N ILE A 128 41.18 25.41 -24.50
CA ILE A 128 41.45 25.06 -23.10
C ILE A 128 42.24 23.74 -23.02
N VAL A 129 41.90 22.77 -23.86
CA VAL A 129 42.63 21.50 -23.98
C VAL A 129 44.06 21.74 -24.44
N GLU A 130 44.26 22.51 -25.51
CA GLU A 130 45.58 22.85 -26.05
C GLU A 130 46.46 23.50 -24.97
N SER A 131 45.90 24.38 -24.13
CA SER A 131 46.65 25.01 -23.04
C SER A 131 47.02 24.07 -21.88
N ILE A 132 46.28 22.99 -21.68
CA ILE A 132 46.63 21.95 -20.69
C ILE A 132 47.66 20.99 -21.29
N GLU A 133 47.54 20.64 -22.57
CA GLU A 133 48.50 19.83 -23.31
C GLU A 133 49.87 20.52 -23.44
N ASP A 134 49.89 21.84 -23.65
CA ASP A 134 51.11 22.67 -23.63
C ASP A 134 51.84 22.63 -22.29
N CYS A 135 51.13 22.33 -21.19
CA CYS A 135 51.71 22.11 -19.87
C CYS A 135 52.30 20.69 -19.71
N GLY A 136 52.18 19.83 -20.72
CA GLY A 136 52.68 18.46 -20.75
C GLY A 136 51.75 17.42 -20.13
N PHE A 137 50.43 17.69 -20.08
CA PHE A 137 49.42 16.78 -19.54
C PHE A 137 48.38 16.39 -20.58
N ASP A 138 48.07 15.09 -20.67
CA ASP A 138 47.09 14.58 -21.64
C ASP A 138 45.66 14.76 -21.10
N VAL A 139 44.74 15.23 -21.96
CA VAL A 139 43.33 15.43 -21.58
C VAL A 139 42.43 14.44 -22.32
N SER A 140 41.58 13.72 -21.59
CA SER A 140 40.52 12.89 -22.20
C SER A 140 39.16 13.60 -22.13
N MET A 141 38.47 13.71 -23.27
CA MET A 141 37.11 14.24 -23.42
C MET A 141 36.16 13.15 -23.96
N ASN A 142 34.88 13.20 -23.59
CA ASN A 142 33.82 12.41 -24.24
C ASN A 142 33.47 13.00 -25.62
N ASP A 143 33.26 12.14 -26.62
CA ASP A 143 33.20 12.44 -28.06
C ASP A 143 32.03 13.33 -28.59
N ASP A 144 31.15 13.86 -27.74
CA ASP A 144 29.92 14.53 -28.23
C ASP A 144 30.07 16.02 -28.62
N ASP A 145 31.20 16.69 -28.35
CA ASP A 145 31.35 18.14 -28.58
C ASP A 145 32.14 18.57 -29.84
N MET A 146 32.60 17.63 -30.67
CA MET A 146 33.25 17.94 -31.95
C MET A 146 32.30 17.85 -33.15
N SER A 147 31.38 18.81 -33.32
CA SER A 147 30.87 19.11 -34.67
C SER A 147 30.36 20.54 -34.85
N LYS A 148 31.18 21.41 -35.45
CA LYS A 148 30.71 22.43 -36.41
C LYS A 148 31.86 22.96 -37.28
N LYS A 149 31.70 22.73 -38.59
CA LYS A 149 32.26 23.39 -39.80
C LYS A 149 33.35 22.66 -40.63
N PRO A 150 33.42 22.93 -41.96
CA PRO A 150 33.31 21.89 -42.99
C PRO A 150 34.63 21.52 -43.69
N SER A 151 34.57 20.37 -44.37
CA SER A 151 35.58 19.70 -45.19
C SER A 151 36.14 20.53 -46.37
N PRO A 152 37.28 20.15 -46.99
CA PRO A 152 37.27 19.09 -48.02
C PRO A 152 38.57 18.25 -48.22
N THR A 153 38.39 17.19 -49.01
CA THR A 153 39.34 16.54 -49.96
C THR A 153 40.38 15.49 -49.49
N ALA A 154 39.97 14.22 -49.68
CA ALA A 154 40.46 13.30 -50.74
C ALA A 154 41.78 12.50 -50.57
N LYS A 155 41.60 11.18 -50.78
CA LYS A 155 42.44 10.16 -51.45
C LYS A 155 43.30 9.19 -50.60
N THR A 156 42.84 7.93 -50.72
CA THR A 156 43.58 6.71 -51.15
C THR A 156 44.36 5.86 -50.14
N VAL A 157 43.82 4.65 -49.94
CA VAL A 157 44.38 3.32 -50.35
C VAL A 157 44.80 2.34 -49.24
N ASP A 158 44.13 1.18 -49.32
CA ASP A 158 44.47 -0.22 -49.04
C ASP A 158 44.36 -0.87 -47.65
N HIS A 159 43.39 -1.81 -47.59
CA HIS A 159 43.42 -3.22 -47.15
C HIS A 159 44.12 -3.59 -45.81
N ALA A 160 43.61 -4.47 -44.95
CA ALA A 160 42.41 -5.31 -44.86
C ALA A 160 42.41 -5.91 -43.44
N ASP A 161 41.24 -6.04 -42.78
CA ASP A 161 40.71 -7.34 -42.30
C ASP A 161 39.53 -7.19 -41.32
N GLN A 162 38.45 -7.90 -41.69
CA GLN A 162 37.38 -8.53 -40.91
C GLN A 162 36.32 -7.67 -40.17
N ILE A 163 35.08 -7.86 -40.66
CA ILE A 163 33.82 -7.20 -40.28
C ILE A 163 32.89 -8.24 -39.61
N GLN A 164 32.28 -7.86 -38.48
CA GLN A 164 30.90 -8.21 -38.08
C GLN A 164 30.21 -6.96 -37.51
N PRO A 165 28.86 -6.82 -37.64
CA PRO A 165 28.19 -5.53 -37.78
C PRO A 165 27.78 -4.89 -36.45
N LYS A 166 28.02 -3.58 -36.35
CA LYS A 166 27.38 -2.66 -35.39
C LYS A 166 25.90 -2.46 -35.74
N GLU A 167 25.00 -2.79 -34.83
CA GLU A 167 23.65 -2.22 -34.80
C GLU A 167 23.55 -1.07 -33.81
N LYS A 168 22.81 -0.05 -34.23
CA LYS A 168 22.80 1.32 -33.74
C LYS A 168 22.09 1.44 -32.39
N LEU A 169 22.80 1.96 -31.39
CA LEU A 169 22.24 2.42 -30.13
C LEU A 169 21.53 3.78 -30.38
N ARG A 170 20.22 3.84 -30.14
CA ARG A 170 19.51 5.09 -29.87
C ARG A 170 19.72 5.40 -28.38
N SER A 171 20.60 6.34 -28.06
CA SER A 171 20.68 6.98 -26.75
C SER A 171 19.84 8.24 -26.76
N ALA A 172 18.77 8.22 -25.96
CA ALA A 172 18.15 9.40 -25.40
C ALA A 172 18.75 9.63 -24.02
N ASP A 173 18.93 10.90 -23.67
CA ASP A 173 19.46 11.41 -22.41
C ASP A 173 18.80 10.79 -21.17
N ASN A 174 19.62 10.46 -20.17
CA ASN A 174 19.37 10.77 -18.75
C ASN A 174 20.57 10.32 -17.90
N ASP A 175 21.26 11.30 -17.31
CA ASP A 175 22.10 11.10 -16.13
C ASP A 175 21.21 10.61 -14.97
N THR A 176 21.16 9.30 -14.80
CA THR A 176 20.69 8.65 -13.59
C THR A 176 21.62 7.49 -13.31
N THR A 177 22.20 7.44 -12.11
CA THR A 177 22.76 6.18 -11.58
C THR A 177 21.68 5.11 -11.75
N THR A 178 21.83 4.19 -12.69
CA THR A 178 20.80 3.22 -13.07
C THR A 178 20.74 2.12 -12.01
N LYS A 179 20.14 2.44 -10.87
CA LYS A 179 19.79 1.46 -9.83
C LYS A 179 18.81 0.46 -10.44
N LYS A 180 19.21 -0.81 -10.53
CA LYS A 180 18.34 -1.90 -10.96
C LYS A 180 17.89 -2.68 -9.73
N THR A 181 16.61 -3.07 -9.71
CA THR A 181 16.07 -3.93 -8.67
C THR A 181 15.98 -5.36 -9.20
N VAL A 182 16.59 -6.31 -8.51
CA VAL A 182 16.45 -7.75 -8.77
C VAL A 182 15.69 -8.43 -7.65
N GLN A 183 14.94 -9.48 -7.99
CA GLN A 183 14.33 -10.37 -7.02
C GLN A 183 15.07 -11.71 -7.01
N LEU A 184 15.37 -12.22 -5.82
CA LEU A 184 15.98 -13.52 -5.59
C LEU A 184 14.96 -14.40 -4.84
N GLU A 185 14.70 -15.61 -5.32
CA GLU A 185 13.96 -16.64 -4.57
C GLU A 185 14.97 -17.32 -3.64
N ILE A 186 14.68 -17.34 -2.34
CA ILE A 186 15.58 -17.87 -1.32
C ILE A 186 14.85 -18.92 -0.49
N ARG A 187 15.23 -20.18 -0.68
CA ARG A 187 14.65 -21.32 0.03
C ARG A 187 15.47 -21.68 1.28
N GLY A 188 14.76 -22.15 2.30
CA GLY A 188 15.36 -22.58 3.56
C GLY A 188 15.46 -21.48 4.62
N MET A 189 14.84 -20.31 4.40
CA MET A 189 14.71 -19.29 5.44
C MET A 189 13.65 -19.71 6.46
N THR A 190 14.04 -19.97 7.71
CA THR A 190 13.13 -20.48 8.75
C THR A 190 12.77 -19.44 9.82
N CYS A 191 13.49 -18.31 9.87
CA CYS A 191 13.35 -17.28 10.88
C CYS A 191 13.95 -15.93 10.44
N ALA A 192 13.64 -14.88 11.19
CA ALA A 192 14.08 -13.52 10.88
C ALA A 192 15.59 -13.28 11.02
N SER A 193 16.29 -14.08 11.81
CA SER A 193 17.75 -14.05 11.92
C SER A 193 18.44 -14.58 10.65
N CYS A 194 17.84 -15.56 9.96
CA CYS A 194 18.30 -15.94 8.61
C CYS A 194 18.17 -14.75 7.66
N VAL A 195 17.08 -14.02 7.79
CA VAL A 195 16.83 -12.82 7.00
C VAL A 195 17.88 -11.73 7.28
N THR A 196 18.17 -11.44 8.53
CA THR A 196 19.20 -10.43 8.88
C THR A 196 20.59 -10.86 8.40
N SER A 197 20.88 -12.16 8.42
CA SER A 197 22.13 -12.72 7.89
C SER A 197 22.26 -12.47 6.39
N ILE A 198 21.20 -12.74 5.62
CA ILE A 198 21.16 -12.50 4.18
C ILE A 198 21.25 -11.00 3.87
N GLU A 199 20.48 -10.17 4.57
CA GLU A 199 20.53 -8.71 4.41
C GLU A 199 21.92 -8.16 4.71
N LYS A 200 22.60 -8.67 5.73
CA LYS A 200 23.96 -8.27 6.08
C LYS A 200 24.99 -8.75 5.05
N ALA A 201 24.86 -10.00 4.58
CA ALA A 201 25.73 -10.56 3.56
C ALA A 201 25.66 -9.76 2.25
N LEU A 202 24.45 -9.41 1.81
CA LEU A 202 24.23 -8.59 0.62
C LEU A 202 24.65 -7.13 0.84
N LYS A 203 24.26 -6.48 1.95
CA LYS A 203 24.68 -5.09 2.25
C LYS A 203 26.19 -4.91 2.40
N SER A 204 26.92 -5.98 2.73
CA SER A 204 28.39 -5.93 2.85
C SER A 204 29.12 -5.82 1.51
N GLN A 205 28.43 -6.06 0.39
CA GLN A 205 29.01 -5.99 -0.94
C GLN A 205 28.94 -4.59 -1.53
N LYS A 206 30.00 -4.19 -2.24
CA LYS A 206 30.04 -2.91 -2.95
C LYS A 206 29.06 -2.96 -4.14
N GLY A 207 28.29 -1.89 -4.32
CA GLY A 207 27.29 -1.79 -5.40
C GLY A 207 25.85 -2.08 -4.99
N ILE A 208 25.59 -2.50 -3.74
CA ILE A 208 24.23 -2.73 -3.24
C ILE A 208 23.74 -1.49 -2.47
N ALA A 209 22.66 -0.88 -2.95
CA ALA A 209 22.06 0.32 -2.35
C ALA A 209 21.00 -0.03 -1.30
N PHE A 210 20.17 -1.03 -1.58
CA PHE A 210 19.09 -1.44 -0.70
C PHE A 210 18.87 -2.96 -0.78
N VAL A 211 18.50 -3.56 0.35
CA VAL A 211 18.17 -4.99 0.45
C VAL A 211 16.99 -5.12 1.39
N SER A 212 15.96 -5.83 0.94
CA SER A 212 14.83 -6.25 1.75
C SER A 212 14.52 -7.71 1.45
N VAL A 213 14.38 -8.52 2.49
CA VAL A 213 14.18 -9.97 2.37
C VAL A 213 12.90 -10.34 3.11
N ALA A 214 11.92 -10.88 2.39
CA ALA A 214 10.61 -11.24 2.92
C ALA A 214 10.57 -12.72 3.32
N LEU A 215 10.52 -12.99 4.63
CA LEU A 215 10.47 -14.36 5.15
C LEU A 215 9.23 -15.14 4.68
N LEU A 216 8.08 -14.48 4.61
CA LEU A 216 6.81 -15.12 4.25
C LEU A 216 6.68 -15.42 2.76
N ALA A 217 7.36 -14.63 1.92
CA ALA A 217 7.32 -14.77 0.46
C ALA A 217 8.53 -15.56 -0.08
N GLU A 218 9.46 -16.00 0.79
CA GLU A 218 10.72 -16.66 0.41
C GLU A 218 11.50 -15.90 -0.68
N ARG A 219 11.45 -14.56 -0.65
CA ARG A 219 12.01 -13.69 -1.68
C ARG A 219 12.86 -12.56 -1.09
N ALA A 220 13.87 -12.11 -1.84
CA ALA A 220 14.65 -10.93 -1.54
C ALA A 220 14.64 -9.94 -2.70
N THR A 221 14.30 -8.69 -2.43
CA THR A 221 14.44 -7.55 -3.34
C THR A 221 15.74 -6.84 -3.04
N VAL A 222 16.59 -6.71 -4.06
CA VAL A 222 17.90 -6.05 -3.96
C VAL A 222 17.98 -4.95 -5.00
N ASP A 223 18.20 -3.71 -4.55
CA ASP A 223 18.55 -2.60 -5.43
C ASP A 223 20.07 -2.53 -5.51
N TYR A 224 20.59 -2.74 -6.72
CA TYR A 224 22.00 -2.82 -6.98
C TYR A 224 22.38 -1.99 -8.21
N ASP A 225 23.63 -1.58 -8.23
CA ASP A 225 24.26 -0.97 -9.38
C ASP A 225 24.89 -2.09 -10.24
N PRO A 226 24.40 -2.29 -11.48
CA PRO A 226 24.89 -3.34 -12.37
C PRO A 226 26.36 -3.17 -12.80
N LEU A 227 26.98 -2.00 -12.55
CA LEU A 227 28.41 -1.79 -12.80
C LEU A 227 29.31 -2.53 -11.81
N TYR A 228 28.81 -2.78 -10.59
CA TYR A 228 29.62 -3.33 -9.49
C TYR A 228 29.31 -4.81 -9.18
N ILE A 229 28.07 -5.24 -9.35
CA ILE A 229 27.64 -6.61 -8.98
C ILE A 229 26.57 -7.13 -9.93
N GLN A 230 26.63 -8.43 -10.26
CA GLN A 230 25.65 -9.09 -11.12
C GLN A 230 24.65 -9.93 -10.30
N PRO A 231 23.40 -10.12 -10.79
CA PRO A 231 22.38 -10.96 -10.16
C PRO A 231 22.83 -12.35 -9.74
N ASP A 232 23.55 -13.05 -10.61
CA ASP A 232 24.01 -14.41 -10.35
C ASP A 232 25.04 -14.45 -9.22
N THR A 233 25.90 -13.43 -9.15
CA THR A 233 26.85 -13.26 -8.04
C THR A 233 26.12 -13.04 -6.73
N MET A 234 25.02 -12.29 -6.72
CA MET A 234 24.19 -12.11 -5.53
C MET A 234 23.51 -13.42 -5.10
N ALA A 235 22.99 -14.22 -6.04
CA ALA A 235 22.44 -15.54 -5.75
C ALA A 235 23.52 -16.49 -5.19
N GLN A 236 24.75 -16.42 -5.70
CA GLN A 236 25.89 -17.15 -5.17
C GLN A 236 26.26 -16.70 -3.75
N ILE A 237 26.30 -15.40 -3.47
CA ILE A 237 26.56 -14.88 -2.10
C ILE A 237 25.52 -15.38 -1.11
N VAL A 238 24.26 -15.47 -1.52
CA VAL A 238 23.19 -16.03 -0.68
C VAL A 238 23.34 -17.55 -0.52
N SER A 239 23.78 -18.25 -1.57
CA SER A 239 24.11 -19.69 -1.54
C SER A 239 25.30 -19.99 -0.64
N ASP A 240 26.32 -19.13 -0.65
CA ASP A 240 27.49 -19.18 0.21
C ASP A 240 27.12 -18.87 1.66
N ALA A 241 26.09 -18.03 1.88
CA ALA A 241 25.45 -17.85 3.18
C ALA A 241 24.60 -19.06 3.62
N GLY A 242 24.59 -20.15 2.86
CA GLY A 242 23.96 -21.42 3.22
C GLY A 242 22.47 -21.54 2.88
N PHE A 243 21.93 -20.63 2.07
CA PHE A 243 20.54 -20.60 1.64
C PHE A 243 20.42 -20.85 0.13
N ASP A 244 19.52 -21.73 -0.29
CA ASP A 244 19.37 -22.04 -1.72
C ASP A 244 18.73 -20.84 -2.42
N ALA A 245 19.49 -20.15 -3.26
CA ALA A 245 19.06 -18.91 -3.89
C ALA A 245 19.09 -18.99 -5.41
N LYS A 246 18.01 -18.52 -6.02
CA LYS A 246 17.87 -18.41 -7.48
C LYS A 246 17.44 -17.01 -7.84
N VAL A 247 18.01 -16.47 -8.91
CA VAL A 247 17.52 -15.21 -9.47
C VAL A 247 16.13 -15.47 -10.03
N VAL A 248 15.14 -14.71 -9.53
CA VAL A 248 13.84 -14.65 -10.19
C VAL A 248 14.03 -13.70 -11.35
N GLU A 249 14.15 -14.28 -12.54
CA GLU A 249 14.08 -13.51 -13.77
C GLU A 249 12.77 -12.73 -13.72
N ARG A 250 12.84 -11.39 -13.75
CA ARG A 250 11.66 -10.58 -14.04
C ARG A 250 11.10 -11.14 -15.34
N LYS A 251 9.79 -11.39 -15.39
CA LYS A 251 9.09 -11.59 -16.66
C LYS A 251 9.37 -10.35 -17.50
N GLN A 252 10.40 -10.44 -18.33
CA GLN A 252 10.51 -9.60 -19.50
C GLN A 252 9.38 -10.11 -20.38
N ASP A 253 8.50 -9.21 -20.78
CA ASP A 253 7.37 -9.50 -21.67
C ASP A 253 7.83 -10.23 -22.96
N ASP A 254 9.14 -10.21 -23.22
CA ASP A 254 9.83 -10.83 -24.33
C ASP A 254 9.93 -12.38 -24.28
N LEU A 255 9.73 -13.09 -23.15
CA LEU A 255 9.93 -14.55 -23.08
C LEU A 255 8.62 -15.35 -22.96
N LEU A 256 8.18 -15.96 -24.07
CA LEU A 256 7.02 -16.84 -24.16
C LEU A 256 7.42 -18.31 -23.96
N GLN A 257 6.70 -19.03 -23.09
CA GLN A 257 6.83 -20.49 -22.97
C GLN A 257 5.55 -21.17 -23.46
N LEU A 258 5.69 -22.06 -24.44
CA LEU A 258 4.59 -22.78 -25.07
C LEU A 258 4.80 -24.28 -24.88
N GLN A 259 3.74 -25.00 -24.52
CA GLN A 259 3.69 -26.45 -24.57
C GLN A 259 3.10 -26.88 -25.91
N ILE A 260 3.87 -27.62 -26.70
CA ILE A 260 3.53 -27.99 -28.08
C ILE A 260 3.24 -29.49 -28.16
N TYR A 261 2.00 -29.82 -28.48
CA TYR A 261 1.53 -31.19 -28.65
C TYR A 261 1.67 -31.66 -30.10
N GLY A 262 2.01 -32.93 -30.27
CA GLY A 262 2.13 -33.57 -31.59
C GLY A 262 3.54 -33.60 -32.16
N MET A 263 4.55 -33.09 -31.44
CA MET A 263 5.94 -33.25 -31.81
C MET A 263 6.41 -34.68 -31.52
N THR A 264 6.79 -35.43 -32.55
CA THR A 264 7.18 -36.85 -32.42
C THR A 264 8.65 -37.12 -32.71
N CYS A 265 9.37 -36.16 -33.29
CA CYS A 265 10.75 -36.35 -33.72
C CYS A 265 11.52 -35.01 -33.83
N ALA A 266 12.85 -35.10 -33.93
CA ALA A 266 13.73 -33.95 -34.05
C ALA A 266 13.47 -33.10 -35.32
N SER A 267 12.88 -33.67 -36.38
CA SER A 267 12.48 -32.89 -37.55
C SER A 267 11.26 -32.00 -37.30
N CYS A 268 10.38 -32.36 -36.34
CA CYS A 268 9.30 -31.48 -35.88
C CYS A 268 9.88 -30.25 -35.16
N VAL A 269 10.86 -30.47 -34.28
CA VAL A 269 11.60 -29.41 -33.55
C VAL A 269 12.22 -28.42 -34.52
N ALA A 270 13.00 -28.91 -35.49
CA ALA A 270 13.65 -28.07 -36.49
C ALA A 270 12.65 -27.38 -37.45
N GLY A 271 11.45 -27.96 -37.65
CA GLY A 271 10.36 -27.34 -38.40
C GLY A 271 9.79 -26.13 -37.65
N ILE A 272 9.51 -26.30 -36.36
CA ILE A 272 8.98 -25.25 -35.48
C ILE A 272 10.01 -24.14 -35.27
N GLU A 273 11.27 -24.48 -34.99
CA GLU A 273 12.34 -23.48 -34.83
C GLU A 273 12.54 -22.62 -36.08
N ARG A 274 12.46 -23.23 -37.27
CA ARG A 274 12.58 -22.51 -38.55
C ARG A 274 11.36 -21.66 -38.86
N GLY A 275 10.15 -22.16 -38.59
CA GLY A 275 8.91 -21.40 -38.81
C GLY A 275 8.83 -20.19 -37.88
N LEU A 276 9.05 -20.40 -36.58
CA LEU A 276 9.04 -19.34 -35.59
C LEU A 276 10.20 -18.36 -35.75
N GLY A 277 11.40 -18.83 -36.12
CA GLY A 277 12.52 -17.94 -36.43
C GLY A 277 12.34 -17.11 -37.70
N GLY A 278 11.37 -17.47 -38.55
CA GLY A 278 10.98 -16.70 -39.73
C GLY A 278 9.95 -15.59 -39.44
N LEU A 279 9.31 -15.59 -38.27
CA LEU A 279 8.36 -14.56 -37.88
C LEU A 279 9.08 -13.24 -37.54
N PRO A 280 8.61 -12.09 -38.05
CA PRO A 280 9.20 -10.80 -37.72
C PRO A 280 9.06 -10.54 -36.21
N GLY A 281 10.13 -10.10 -35.55
CA GLY A 281 10.11 -9.79 -34.12
C GLY A 281 10.41 -10.97 -33.20
N VAL A 282 10.57 -12.20 -33.69
CA VAL A 282 11.11 -13.32 -32.89
C VAL A 282 12.64 -13.22 -32.86
N LEU A 283 13.22 -13.13 -31.67
CA LEU A 283 14.66 -12.96 -31.44
C LEU A 283 15.37 -14.31 -31.23
N GLU A 284 14.74 -15.22 -30.49
CA GLU A 284 15.31 -16.53 -30.17
C GLU A 284 14.19 -17.56 -30.04
N VAL A 285 14.43 -18.77 -30.54
CA VAL A 285 13.51 -19.91 -30.39
C VAL A 285 14.32 -21.10 -29.94
N SER A 286 13.88 -21.76 -28.88
CA SER A 286 14.44 -23.04 -28.44
C SER A 286 13.31 -24.01 -28.17
N VAL A 287 13.35 -25.18 -28.81
CA VAL A 287 12.32 -26.21 -28.64
C VAL A 287 12.93 -27.47 -28.04
N ASN A 288 12.38 -27.93 -26.93
CA ASN A 288 12.80 -29.14 -26.24
C ASN A 288 11.78 -30.26 -26.46
N LEU A 289 12.20 -31.27 -27.22
CA LEU A 289 11.37 -32.45 -27.54
C LEU A 289 10.99 -33.27 -26.31
N MET A 290 11.88 -33.40 -25.32
CA MET A 290 11.65 -34.26 -24.15
C MET A 290 10.58 -33.68 -23.22
N THR A 291 10.51 -32.34 -23.14
CA THR A 291 9.50 -31.64 -22.34
C THR A 291 8.30 -31.20 -23.15
N GLU A 292 8.31 -31.41 -24.48
CA GLU A 292 7.33 -30.86 -25.42
C GLU A 292 7.14 -29.35 -25.25
N MET A 293 8.21 -28.61 -24.95
CA MET A 293 8.14 -27.17 -24.66
C MET A 293 9.00 -26.35 -25.61
N ALA A 294 8.45 -25.22 -26.06
CA ALA A 294 9.16 -24.18 -26.78
C ALA A 294 9.31 -22.95 -25.89
N LYS A 295 10.52 -22.38 -25.84
CA LYS A 295 10.78 -21.05 -25.30
C LYS A 295 11.08 -20.12 -26.47
N VAL A 296 10.28 -19.07 -26.59
CA VAL A 296 10.35 -18.11 -27.69
C VAL A 296 10.62 -16.74 -27.07
N ARG A 297 11.77 -16.15 -27.40
CA ARG A 297 12.05 -14.76 -27.10
C ARG A 297 11.60 -13.91 -28.27
N PHE A 298 10.74 -12.92 -28.05
CA PHE A 298 10.16 -12.10 -29.10
C PHE A 298 9.99 -10.66 -28.61
N ASN A 299 9.87 -9.71 -29.54
CA ASN A 299 9.59 -8.32 -29.23
C ASN A 299 8.07 -8.09 -29.30
N CYS A 300 7.47 -7.74 -28.16
CA CYS A 300 6.02 -7.53 -28.04
C CYS A 300 5.47 -6.37 -28.88
N GLN A 301 6.32 -5.44 -29.32
CA GLN A 301 5.88 -4.33 -30.19
C GLN A 301 5.70 -4.76 -31.65
N MET A 302 6.35 -5.85 -32.07
CA MET A 302 6.36 -6.31 -33.46
C MET A 302 5.48 -7.55 -33.68
N THR A 303 5.38 -8.43 -32.69
CA THR A 303 4.64 -9.69 -32.79
C THR A 303 3.93 -9.99 -31.47
N ASN A 304 2.68 -10.45 -31.58
CA ASN A 304 1.87 -10.83 -30.43
C ASN A 304 2.01 -12.34 -30.14
N PRO A 305 1.86 -12.77 -28.86
CA PRO A 305 1.85 -14.20 -28.49
C PRO A 305 0.90 -15.06 -29.32
N ARG A 306 -0.23 -14.49 -29.77
CA ARG A 306 -1.19 -15.16 -30.65
C ARG A 306 -0.60 -15.53 -32.01
N ALA A 307 0.12 -14.63 -32.66
CA ALA A 307 0.70 -14.88 -33.97
C ALA A 307 1.70 -16.04 -33.91
N ILE A 308 2.44 -16.16 -32.80
CA ILE A 308 3.37 -17.27 -32.56
C ILE A 308 2.60 -18.60 -32.42
N VAL A 309 1.48 -18.62 -31.68
CA VAL A 309 0.63 -19.82 -31.55
C VAL A 309 -0.01 -20.19 -32.88
N GLU A 310 -0.53 -19.22 -33.64
CA GLU A 310 -1.14 -19.44 -34.95
C GLU A 310 -0.16 -19.97 -35.99
N GLU A 311 1.10 -19.52 -35.97
CA GLU A 311 2.15 -20.07 -36.82
C GLU A 311 2.41 -21.55 -36.49
N ILE A 312 2.47 -21.91 -35.20
CA ILE A 312 2.65 -23.31 -34.77
C ILE A 312 1.45 -24.17 -35.18
N GLU A 313 0.23 -23.64 -35.07
CA GLU A 313 -1.00 -24.28 -35.55
C GLU A 313 -0.99 -24.46 -37.07
N SER A 314 -0.47 -23.48 -37.83
CA SER A 314 -0.33 -23.55 -39.29
C SER A 314 0.67 -24.62 -39.74
N LEU A 315 1.69 -24.90 -38.92
CA LEU A 315 2.66 -25.99 -39.12
C LEU A 315 2.08 -27.38 -38.74
N GLY A 316 0.85 -27.43 -38.24
CA GLY A 316 0.12 -28.67 -37.90
C GLY A 316 0.33 -29.16 -36.47
N PHE A 317 0.82 -28.31 -35.56
CA PHE A 317 1.03 -28.64 -34.15
C PHE A 317 0.09 -27.82 -33.25
N ASN A 318 -0.32 -28.37 -32.11
CA ASN A 318 -1.15 -27.61 -31.16
C ASN A 318 -0.26 -26.99 -30.09
N ALA A 319 -0.25 -25.66 -29.98
CA ALA A 319 0.48 -24.95 -28.94
C ALA A 319 -0.49 -24.39 -27.89
N ILE A 320 -0.21 -24.66 -26.62
CA ILE A 320 -0.88 -24.01 -25.49
C ILE A 320 0.19 -23.24 -24.74
N LEU A 321 -0.12 -22.03 -24.27
CA LEU A 321 0.75 -21.34 -23.32
C LEU A 321 1.04 -22.25 -22.13
N ALA A 322 2.31 -22.34 -21.74
CA ALA A 322 2.66 -22.94 -20.47
C ALA A 322 2.15 -22.00 -19.37
N ASN A 323 0.89 -22.23 -18.95
CA ASN A 323 0.09 -21.36 -18.08
C ASN A 323 0.91 -20.64 -17.00
N THR A 324 0.85 -19.31 -17.01
CA THR A 324 1.26 -18.49 -15.85
C THR A 324 0.32 -18.70 -14.66
N THR A 325 -0.94 -19.02 -14.93
CA THR A 325 -1.93 -19.41 -13.91
C THR A 325 -1.61 -20.74 -13.21
N LYS A 326 -0.81 -21.62 -13.83
CA LYS A 326 -0.28 -22.79 -13.13
C LYS A 326 0.67 -22.38 -12.02
N ASP A 327 1.38 -21.26 -12.08
CA ASP A 327 2.30 -20.85 -11.00
C ASP A 327 1.56 -20.45 -9.73
N ALA A 328 0.44 -19.73 -9.84
CA ALA A 328 -0.38 -19.39 -8.68
C ALA A 328 -1.10 -20.61 -8.07
N GLN A 329 -1.55 -21.53 -8.92
CA GLN A 329 -2.07 -22.83 -8.47
C GLN A 329 -0.96 -23.70 -7.88
N LEU A 330 0.23 -23.74 -8.48
CA LEU A 330 1.41 -24.47 -8.01
C LEU A 330 1.95 -23.89 -6.71
N GLU A 331 1.85 -22.57 -6.48
CA GLU A 331 2.20 -21.91 -5.23
C GLU A 331 1.16 -22.22 -4.14
N SER A 332 -0.14 -22.23 -4.47
CA SER A 332 -1.15 -22.71 -3.53
C SER A 332 -0.95 -24.20 -3.20
N LEU A 333 -0.57 -25.01 -4.18
CA LEU A 333 -0.26 -26.43 -4.04
C LEU A 333 1.05 -26.66 -3.29
N SER A 334 2.05 -25.79 -3.42
CA SER A 334 3.33 -25.86 -2.70
C SER A 334 3.10 -25.56 -1.21
N LYS A 335 2.28 -24.55 -0.88
CA LYS A 335 1.84 -24.27 0.50
C LYS A 335 1.05 -25.45 1.09
N VAL A 336 0.17 -26.08 0.30
CA VAL A 336 -0.55 -27.31 0.72
C VAL A 336 0.41 -28.50 0.89
N ARG A 337 1.42 -28.63 0.03
CA ARG A 337 2.45 -29.66 0.12
C ARG A 337 3.30 -29.48 1.37
N GLU A 338 3.71 -28.26 1.69
CA GLU A 338 4.47 -27.96 2.91
C GLU A 338 3.68 -28.33 4.17
N ILE A 339 2.39 -27.98 4.23
CA ILE A 339 1.50 -28.39 5.34
C ILE A 339 1.42 -29.92 5.44
N LYS A 340 1.38 -30.63 4.30
CA LYS A 340 1.41 -32.10 4.27
C LYS A 340 2.75 -32.66 4.73
N GLU A 341 3.87 -32.05 4.36
CA GLU A 341 5.22 -32.47 4.79
C GLU A 341 5.38 -32.34 6.31
N TRP A 342 4.95 -31.22 6.89
CA TRP A 342 4.96 -31.04 8.35
C TRP A 342 3.99 -31.99 9.05
N LYS A 343 2.83 -32.27 8.45
CA LYS A 343 1.90 -33.29 8.96
C LYS A 343 2.54 -34.68 8.95
N MET A 344 3.21 -35.04 7.85
CA MET A 344 3.90 -36.33 7.71
C MET A 344 5.03 -36.46 8.73
N ALA A 345 5.87 -35.43 8.87
CA ALA A 345 6.92 -35.37 9.88
C ALA A 345 6.37 -35.48 11.31
N PHE A 346 5.23 -34.84 11.60
CA PHE A 346 4.55 -34.97 12.89
C PHE A 346 4.04 -36.39 13.12
N THR A 347 3.41 -37.01 12.11
CA THR A 347 2.93 -38.40 12.23
C THR A 347 4.07 -39.40 12.41
N GLU A 348 5.20 -39.18 11.74
CA GLU A 348 6.41 -39.99 11.90
C GLU A 348 7.00 -39.83 13.31
N CYS A 349 7.11 -38.60 13.82
CA CYS A 349 7.53 -38.34 15.20
C CYS A 349 6.58 -39.02 16.20
N LEU A 350 5.28 -38.87 16.03
CA LEU A 350 4.26 -39.43 16.92
C LEU A 350 4.33 -40.96 16.99
N PHE A 351 4.60 -41.62 15.85
CA PHE A 351 4.72 -43.07 15.78
C PHE A 351 5.85 -43.62 16.67
N PHE A 352 6.99 -42.93 16.73
CA PHE A 352 8.13 -43.33 17.58
C PHE A 352 8.06 -42.75 18.99
N ALA A 353 7.51 -41.55 19.15
CA ALA A 353 7.40 -40.84 20.42
C ALA A 353 6.44 -41.55 21.39
N VAL A 354 5.27 -42.00 20.91
CA VAL A 354 4.28 -42.67 21.78
C VAL A 354 4.85 -43.92 22.46
N PRO A 355 5.49 -44.87 21.75
CA PRO A 355 6.17 -46.00 22.40
C PRO A 355 7.23 -45.56 23.43
N VAL A 356 8.07 -44.57 23.11
CA VAL A 356 9.09 -44.07 24.04
C VAL A 356 8.43 -43.46 25.29
N PHE A 357 7.34 -42.71 25.15
CA PHE A 357 6.56 -42.19 26.27
C PHE A 357 5.99 -43.30 27.15
N PHE A 358 5.41 -44.33 26.53
CA PHE A 358 4.87 -45.48 27.26
C PHE A 358 5.98 -46.19 28.05
N ILE A 359 7.13 -46.43 27.44
CA ILE A 359 8.26 -47.11 28.08
C ILE A 359 8.86 -46.26 29.21
N ALA A 360 9.05 -44.96 28.98
CA ALA A 360 9.72 -44.08 29.95
C ALA A 360 8.82 -43.65 31.12
N MET A 361 7.52 -43.46 30.90
CA MET A 361 6.63 -42.83 31.89
C MET A 361 5.56 -43.77 32.44
N ILE A 362 4.96 -44.60 31.58
CA ILE A 362 3.82 -45.45 31.97
C ILE A 362 4.31 -46.78 32.53
N LEU A 363 5.34 -47.38 31.93
CA LEU A 363 5.88 -48.67 32.35
C LEU A 363 6.38 -48.66 33.80
N PRO A 364 7.15 -47.65 34.28
CA PRO A 364 7.64 -47.61 35.67
C PRO A 364 6.53 -47.46 36.73
N MET A 365 5.33 -47.04 36.33
CA MET A 365 4.19 -46.86 37.25
C MET A 365 3.57 -48.20 37.67
N PHE A 366 3.83 -49.28 36.93
CA PHE A 366 3.30 -50.60 37.25
C PHE A 366 4.17 -51.35 38.26
N SER A 367 3.54 -52.05 39.20
CA SER A 367 4.24 -52.75 40.29
C SER A 367 5.14 -53.91 39.86
N TRP A 368 4.97 -54.43 38.64
CA TRP A 368 5.78 -55.52 38.05
C TRP A 368 6.92 -54.98 37.16
N SER A 369 7.01 -53.67 36.96
CA SER A 369 7.96 -53.02 36.07
C SER A 369 9.46 -53.18 36.42
N PRO A 370 9.92 -53.19 37.70
CA PRO A 370 11.34 -53.31 37.97
C PRO A 370 11.93 -54.64 37.48
N MET A 371 11.11 -55.70 37.42
CA MET A 371 11.51 -57.00 36.87
C MET A 371 11.83 -56.96 35.37
N ILE A 372 11.19 -56.04 34.62
CA ILE A 372 11.37 -55.89 33.17
C ILE A 372 12.48 -54.88 32.86
N MET A 373 12.59 -53.81 33.67
CA MET A 373 13.63 -52.79 33.48
C MET A 373 15.03 -53.31 33.81
N GLU A 374 15.15 -54.29 34.71
CA GLU A 374 16.44 -54.89 35.09
C GLU A 374 16.88 -56.06 34.18
N ILE A 375 16.18 -56.34 33.08
CA ILE A 375 16.58 -57.40 32.15
C ILE A 375 17.86 -56.98 31.40
N PRO A 376 19.01 -57.66 31.61
CA PRO A 376 20.22 -57.35 30.88
C PRO A 376 20.08 -57.76 29.42
N PHE A 377 20.55 -56.91 28.52
CA PHE A 377 20.76 -57.24 27.12
C PHE A 377 21.95 -58.20 26.98
N PHE A 378 22.21 -58.74 25.78
CA PHE A 378 23.30 -59.69 25.51
C PHE A 378 24.71 -59.24 25.97
N ILE A 379 24.90 -57.96 26.32
CA ILE A 379 26.15 -57.38 26.84
C ILE A 379 25.93 -56.96 28.31
N PRO A 380 26.77 -57.43 29.25
CA PRO A 380 26.76 -56.99 30.65
C PRO A 380 26.88 -55.46 30.79
N GLY A 381 25.92 -54.84 31.50
CA GLY A 381 25.86 -53.38 31.72
C GLY A 381 24.92 -52.59 30.80
N VAL A 382 24.29 -53.23 29.81
CA VAL A 382 23.24 -52.62 28.95
C VAL A 382 21.89 -53.28 29.21
N PHE A 383 20.84 -52.50 29.44
CA PHE A 383 19.50 -53.00 29.70
C PHE A 383 18.63 -52.97 28.44
N LEU A 384 17.75 -53.97 28.30
CA LEU A 384 16.90 -54.13 27.10
C LEU A 384 16.00 -52.91 26.85
N VAL A 385 15.48 -52.32 27.93
CA VAL A 385 14.59 -51.15 27.89
C VAL A 385 15.32 -49.92 27.35
N ASP A 386 16.52 -49.63 27.85
CA ASP A 386 17.31 -48.46 27.44
C ASP A 386 17.80 -48.58 26.00
N ALA A 387 18.20 -49.79 25.59
CA ALA A 387 18.58 -50.06 24.20
C ALA A 387 17.39 -49.89 23.23
N THR A 388 16.19 -50.28 23.65
CA THR A 388 14.96 -50.10 22.87
C THR A 388 14.59 -48.62 22.77
N GLN A 389 14.73 -47.84 23.85
CA GLN A 389 14.53 -46.40 23.84
C GLN A 389 15.52 -45.68 22.91
N LEU A 390 16.80 -46.06 22.93
CA LEU A 390 17.80 -45.53 22.01
C LEU A 390 17.42 -45.80 20.55
N LEU A 391 17.04 -47.05 20.23
CA LEU A 391 16.66 -47.46 18.88
C LEU A 391 15.45 -46.66 18.35
N LEU A 392 14.43 -46.45 19.19
CA LEU A 392 13.25 -45.67 18.83
C LEU A 392 13.53 -44.15 18.73
N THR A 393 14.56 -43.66 19.43
CA THR A 393 14.91 -42.23 19.46
C THR A 393 15.76 -41.80 18.27
N ILE A 394 16.60 -42.70 17.72
CA ILE A 394 17.50 -42.38 16.59
C ILE A 394 16.74 -41.84 15.35
N PRO A 395 15.63 -42.46 14.88
CA PRO A 395 14.87 -41.93 13.73
C PRO A 395 14.31 -40.53 13.98
N VAL A 396 13.86 -40.25 15.20
CA VAL A 396 13.32 -38.93 15.55
C VAL A 396 14.45 -37.89 15.62
N GLN A 397 15.57 -38.21 16.26
CA GLN A 397 16.70 -37.30 16.47
C GLN A 397 17.44 -36.97 15.17
N PHE A 398 17.76 -37.98 14.35
CA PHE A 398 18.58 -37.83 13.14
C PHE A 398 17.81 -37.95 11.82
N GLY A 399 16.55 -38.38 11.84
CA GLY A 399 15.65 -38.32 10.70
C GLY A 399 14.97 -36.96 10.64
N VAL A 400 13.90 -36.78 11.43
CA VAL A 400 13.14 -35.51 11.47
C VAL A 400 13.98 -34.38 12.07
N GLY A 401 14.71 -34.66 13.16
CA GLY A 401 15.54 -33.69 13.88
C GLY A 401 16.73 -33.14 13.08
N LYS A 402 17.17 -33.84 12.02
CA LYS A 402 18.24 -33.38 11.12
C LYS A 402 17.94 -32.03 10.48
N ARG A 403 16.65 -31.71 10.24
CA ARG A 403 16.22 -30.41 9.71
C ARG A 403 16.65 -29.27 10.65
N PHE A 404 16.40 -29.42 11.95
CA PHE A 404 16.77 -28.44 12.96
C PHE A 404 18.28 -28.39 13.18
N LEU A 405 18.96 -29.55 13.20
CA LEU A 405 20.41 -29.62 13.37
C LEU A 405 21.16 -28.92 12.23
N ARG A 406 20.76 -29.12 10.98
CA ARG A 406 21.36 -28.44 9.81
C ARG A 406 21.15 -26.92 9.91
N SER A 407 19.91 -26.50 10.17
CA SER A 407 19.56 -25.07 10.34
C SER A 407 20.38 -24.42 11.46
N ALA A 408 20.47 -25.08 12.62
CA ALA A 408 21.22 -24.60 13.78
C ALA A 408 22.72 -24.46 13.49
N PHE A 409 23.32 -25.45 12.82
CA PHE A 409 24.73 -25.42 12.48
C PHE A 409 25.07 -24.24 11.55
N VAL A 410 24.28 -24.05 10.50
CA VAL A 410 24.40 -22.92 9.58
C VAL A 410 24.21 -21.60 10.34
N SER A 411 23.19 -21.50 11.20
CA SER A 411 22.89 -20.30 11.98
C SER A 411 24.04 -19.85 12.89
N VAL A 412 24.69 -20.79 13.56
CA VAL A 412 25.85 -20.52 14.44
C VAL A 412 27.04 -20.05 13.62
N LEU A 413 27.30 -20.66 12.46
CA LEU A 413 28.39 -20.27 11.58
C LEU A 413 28.26 -18.80 11.12
N HIS A 414 27.03 -18.34 10.89
CA HIS A 414 26.75 -16.97 10.44
C HIS A 414 26.66 -15.93 11.57
N GLY A 415 26.89 -16.33 12.83
CA GLY A 415 26.88 -15.41 13.97
C GLY A 415 25.48 -14.88 14.34
N ALA A 416 24.41 -15.52 13.88
CA ALA A 416 23.02 -15.16 14.18
C ALA A 416 22.28 -16.38 14.75
N PRO A 417 22.41 -16.66 16.06
CA PRO A 417 21.83 -17.86 16.65
C PRO A 417 20.30 -17.79 16.65
N THR A 418 19.67 -18.84 16.12
CA THR A 418 18.22 -18.89 15.86
C THR A 418 17.51 -19.81 16.85
N MET A 419 16.18 -19.87 16.79
CA MET A 419 15.37 -20.83 17.59
C MET A 419 15.88 -22.27 17.46
N ASP A 420 16.26 -22.67 16.25
CA ASP A 420 16.70 -24.02 15.95
C ASP A 420 17.99 -24.38 16.69
N VAL A 421 18.81 -23.38 17.06
CA VAL A 421 20.00 -23.54 17.91
C VAL A 421 19.60 -23.94 19.33
N LEU A 422 18.62 -23.27 19.95
CA LEU A 422 18.13 -23.63 21.30
C LEU A 422 17.58 -25.06 21.32
N VAL A 423 16.80 -25.42 20.30
CA VAL A 423 16.20 -26.74 20.14
C VAL A 423 17.28 -27.82 19.95
N SER A 424 18.24 -27.56 19.05
CA SER A 424 19.32 -28.49 18.73
C SER A 424 20.25 -28.72 19.91
N VAL A 425 20.65 -27.65 20.62
CA VAL A 425 21.49 -27.76 21.83
C VAL A 425 20.78 -28.55 22.93
N SER A 426 19.49 -28.30 23.16
CA SER A 426 18.73 -28.98 24.22
C SER A 426 18.55 -30.48 23.95
N THR A 427 18.16 -30.83 22.72
CA THR A 427 17.94 -32.22 22.31
C THR A 427 19.25 -33.00 22.22
N LEU A 428 20.31 -32.38 21.68
CA LEU A 428 21.62 -33.01 21.62
C LEU A 428 22.23 -33.20 23.01
N ALA A 429 22.08 -32.24 23.93
CA ALA A 429 22.55 -32.39 25.31
C ALA A 429 21.86 -33.56 26.03
N ALA A 430 20.54 -33.70 25.90
CA ALA A 430 19.78 -34.82 26.46
C ALA A 430 20.20 -36.17 25.85
N PHE A 431 20.34 -36.22 24.52
CA PHE A 431 20.73 -37.42 23.79
C PHE A 431 22.17 -37.85 24.12
N SER A 432 23.12 -36.92 24.10
CA SER A 432 24.53 -37.18 24.42
C SER A 432 24.72 -37.62 25.87
N PHE A 433 24.02 -37.00 26.84
CA PHE A 433 24.06 -37.46 28.23
C PHE A 433 23.55 -38.89 28.37
N SER A 434 22.46 -39.24 27.69
CA SER A 434 21.89 -40.59 27.74
C SER A 434 22.84 -41.65 27.21
N ILE A 435 23.53 -41.36 26.10
CA ILE A 435 24.56 -42.24 25.55
C ILE A 435 25.75 -42.36 26.53
N LEU A 436 26.24 -41.24 27.07
CA LEU A 436 27.36 -41.25 28.03
C LEU A 436 27.00 -42.02 29.32
N SER A 437 25.77 -41.89 29.81
CA SER A 437 25.24 -42.64 30.96
C SER A 437 25.23 -44.15 30.69
N MET A 438 24.75 -44.55 29.50
CA MET A 438 24.72 -45.94 29.07
C MET A 438 26.15 -46.51 28.85
N LEU A 439 27.07 -45.71 28.29
CA LEU A 439 28.48 -46.08 28.15
C LEU A 439 29.18 -46.21 29.51
N ASN A 440 28.88 -45.33 30.46
CA ASN A 440 29.43 -45.42 31.81
C ASN A 440 28.93 -46.69 32.53
N ALA A 441 27.66 -47.05 32.37
CA ALA A 441 27.10 -48.31 32.90
C ALA A 441 27.76 -49.55 32.27
N LEU A 442 28.10 -49.48 30.99
CA LEU A 442 28.86 -50.52 30.29
C LEU A 442 30.29 -50.67 30.84
N VAL A 443 30.99 -49.56 31.08
CA VAL A 443 32.37 -49.56 31.61
C VAL A 443 32.42 -49.99 33.07
N THR A 444 31.49 -49.51 33.89
CA THR A 444 31.42 -49.81 35.34
C THR A 444 30.72 -51.12 35.66
N GLN A 445 30.14 -51.80 34.66
CA GLN A 445 29.40 -53.06 34.82
C GLN A 445 28.30 -52.93 35.90
N ALA A 446 27.52 -51.86 35.79
CA ALA A 446 26.51 -51.51 36.77
C ALA A 446 25.39 -52.57 36.86
N LYS A 447 24.97 -52.89 38.08
CA LYS A 447 23.90 -53.87 38.36
C LYS A 447 22.49 -53.30 38.21
N ARG A 448 22.35 -51.98 38.05
CA ARG A 448 21.07 -51.27 37.92
C ARG A 448 21.05 -50.43 36.65
N ALA A 449 19.86 -50.21 36.11
CA ALA A 449 19.66 -49.40 34.91
C ALA A 449 20.15 -47.95 35.11
N PRO A 450 20.94 -47.40 34.17
CA PRO A 450 21.35 -46.01 34.23
C PRO A 450 20.18 -45.07 33.96
N THR A 451 20.23 -43.86 34.51
CA THR A 451 19.25 -42.82 34.19
C THR A 451 19.50 -42.28 32.77
N VAL A 452 18.49 -42.35 31.90
CA VAL A 452 18.54 -41.90 30.50
C VAL A 452 17.44 -40.87 30.20
N PHE A 453 17.62 -40.04 29.15
CA PHE A 453 16.77 -38.91 28.73
C PHE A 453 16.29 -39.00 27.27
N PHE A 454 16.25 -40.21 26.71
CA PHE A 454 15.80 -40.43 25.33
C PHE A 454 14.35 -39.95 25.10
N ASP A 455 13.51 -40.04 26.13
CA ASP A 455 12.15 -39.49 26.17
C ASP A 455 12.10 -37.97 26.02
N THR A 456 12.97 -37.24 26.73
CA THR A 456 12.97 -35.78 26.63
C THR A 456 13.35 -35.31 25.23
N SER A 457 14.34 -35.94 24.58
CA SER A 457 14.75 -35.59 23.22
C SER A 457 13.64 -35.85 22.20
N THR A 458 13.03 -37.03 22.24
CA THR A 458 11.95 -37.42 21.32
C THR A 458 10.68 -36.59 21.51
N MET A 459 10.27 -36.35 22.75
CA MET A 459 9.08 -35.55 23.06
C MET A 459 9.25 -34.09 22.64
N LEU A 460 10.42 -33.50 22.89
CA LEU A 460 10.66 -32.11 22.53
C LEU A 460 10.60 -31.89 21.03
N ILE A 461 11.25 -32.73 20.24
CA ILE A 461 11.16 -32.67 18.77
C ILE A 461 9.71 -32.83 18.32
N THR A 462 8.96 -33.76 18.91
CA THR A 462 7.55 -34.01 18.56
C THR A 462 6.67 -32.79 18.83
N PHE A 463 6.80 -32.12 19.98
CA PHE A 463 6.01 -30.93 20.30
C PHE A 463 6.39 -29.72 19.45
N ILE A 464 7.66 -29.56 19.10
CA ILE A 464 8.12 -28.47 18.23
C ILE A 464 7.61 -28.67 16.80
N VAL A 465 7.67 -29.90 16.28
CA VAL A 465 7.12 -30.25 14.97
C VAL A 465 5.60 -30.06 14.95
N LEU A 466 4.89 -30.39 16.04
CA LEU A 466 3.46 -30.06 16.19
C LEU A 466 3.21 -28.55 16.13
N GLY A 467 4.03 -27.76 16.82
CA GLY A 467 3.98 -26.30 16.77
C GLY A 467 4.13 -25.75 15.36
N ARG A 468 5.15 -26.20 14.62
CA ARG A 468 5.40 -25.82 13.21
C ARG A 468 4.27 -26.27 12.27
N TYR A 469 3.71 -27.46 12.49
CA TYR A 469 2.53 -27.92 11.74
C TYR A 469 1.31 -27.01 11.96
N LEU A 470 1.00 -26.68 13.22
CA LEU A 470 -0.13 -25.81 13.54
C LEU A 470 0.08 -24.38 13.02
N GLU A 471 1.31 -23.88 13.10
CA GLU A 471 1.73 -22.59 12.54
C GLU A 471 1.48 -22.52 11.03
N ASN A 472 2.01 -23.47 10.27
CA ASN A 472 1.87 -23.48 8.80
C ASN A 472 0.43 -23.77 8.35
N LYS A 473 -0.32 -24.59 9.11
CA LYS A 473 -1.75 -24.80 8.87
C LYS A 473 -2.56 -23.51 9.06
N ALA A 474 -2.20 -22.69 10.04
CA ALA A 474 -2.85 -21.40 10.25
C ALA A 474 -2.47 -20.40 9.17
N LYS A 475 -1.18 -20.31 8.79
CA LYS A 475 -0.70 -19.46 7.70
C LYS A 475 -1.41 -19.75 6.37
N GLY A 476 -1.55 -21.03 6.02
CA GLY A 476 -2.22 -21.44 4.77
C GLY A 476 -3.70 -21.04 4.66
N LYS A 477 -4.40 -20.80 5.77
CA LYS A 477 -5.79 -20.30 5.73
C LYS A 477 -5.87 -18.82 5.36
N SER A 478 -4.90 -18.01 5.75
CA SER A 478 -4.92 -16.56 5.47
C SER A 478 -4.62 -16.23 4.01
N SER A 479 -3.80 -17.04 3.32
CA SER A 479 -3.51 -16.85 1.89
C SER A 479 -4.68 -17.22 0.95
N SER A 480 -5.78 -17.79 1.47
CA SER A 480 -6.95 -18.17 0.67
C SER A 480 -7.73 -16.99 0.08
N ALA A 481 -7.62 -15.80 0.67
CA ALA A 481 -8.27 -14.60 0.16
C ALA A 481 -7.68 -14.15 -1.19
N LEU A 482 -6.35 -14.25 -1.36
CA LEU A 482 -5.67 -13.92 -2.61
C LEU A 482 -6.10 -14.86 -3.75
N SER A 483 -6.18 -16.16 -3.49
CA SER A 483 -6.64 -17.15 -4.48
C SER A 483 -8.09 -16.92 -4.94
N LYS A 484 -8.95 -16.33 -4.10
CA LYS A 484 -10.33 -15.97 -4.50
C LYS A 484 -10.33 -14.82 -5.50
N LEU A 485 -9.49 -13.80 -5.31
CA LEU A 485 -9.35 -12.68 -6.26
C LEU A 485 -8.87 -13.17 -7.63
N MET A 486 -7.91 -14.09 -7.66
CA MET A 486 -7.41 -14.69 -8.92
C MET A 486 -8.45 -15.56 -9.65
N SER A 487 -9.47 -16.06 -8.95
CA SER A 487 -10.55 -16.85 -9.56
C SER A 487 -11.64 -16.01 -10.23
N LEU A 488 -11.53 -14.67 -10.15
CA LEU A 488 -12.50 -13.75 -10.73
C LEU A 488 -12.31 -13.58 -12.24
N THR A 489 -11.11 -13.73 -12.78
CA THR A 489 -10.89 -13.71 -14.24
C THR A 489 -11.23 -15.08 -14.87
N PRO A 490 -11.99 -15.11 -15.98
CA PRO A 490 -12.20 -16.34 -16.74
C PRO A 490 -10.91 -16.80 -17.44
N SER A 491 -10.77 -18.11 -17.63
CA SER A 491 -9.63 -18.71 -18.32
C SER A 491 -9.72 -18.62 -19.86
N THR A 492 -10.90 -18.30 -20.39
CA THR A 492 -11.17 -18.22 -21.84
C THR A 492 -12.13 -17.08 -22.15
N ALA A 493 -11.94 -16.43 -23.29
CA ALA A 493 -12.81 -15.39 -23.84
C ALA A 493 -13.32 -15.78 -25.23
N LEU A 494 -14.46 -15.21 -25.64
CA LEU A 494 -15.01 -15.37 -26.99
C LEU A 494 -14.65 -14.14 -27.82
N MET A 495 -13.75 -14.32 -28.77
CA MET A 495 -13.35 -13.30 -29.71
C MET A 495 -14.25 -13.30 -30.94
N VAL A 496 -14.55 -12.10 -31.45
CA VAL A 496 -15.33 -11.92 -32.66
C VAL A 496 -14.60 -11.07 -33.68
N THR A 497 -14.69 -11.44 -34.96
CA THR A 497 -14.30 -10.55 -36.06
C THR A 497 -15.54 -9.93 -36.66
N VAL A 498 -15.48 -8.63 -36.95
CA VAL A 498 -16.63 -7.84 -37.36
C VAL A 498 -16.33 -7.19 -38.71
N ASP A 499 -17.30 -7.21 -39.63
CA ASP A 499 -17.19 -6.53 -40.93
C ASP A 499 -17.40 -5.00 -40.80
N LYS A 500 -17.13 -4.24 -41.86
CA LYS A 500 -17.33 -2.78 -41.93
C LYS A 500 -18.76 -2.33 -41.61
N ASN A 501 -19.74 -3.23 -41.73
CA ASN A 501 -21.15 -2.99 -41.39
C ASN A 501 -21.52 -3.45 -39.96
N ASN A 502 -20.53 -3.68 -39.09
CA ASN A 502 -20.72 -4.10 -37.70
C ASN A 502 -21.43 -5.47 -37.51
N VAL A 503 -21.35 -6.34 -38.51
CA VAL A 503 -21.90 -7.72 -38.46
C VAL A 503 -20.78 -8.72 -38.10
N VAL A 504 -21.06 -9.63 -37.16
CA VAL A 504 -20.12 -10.66 -36.71
C VAL A 504 -19.90 -11.70 -37.81
N LEU A 505 -18.64 -11.90 -38.23
CA LEU A 505 -18.23 -12.83 -39.27
C LEU A 505 -17.83 -14.19 -38.69
N THR A 506 -16.98 -14.19 -37.67
CA THR A 506 -16.50 -15.41 -37.00
C THR A 506 -16.43 -15.23 -35.49
N GLU A 507 -16.72 -16.31 -34.76
CA GLU A 507 -16.56 -16.39 -33.31
C GLU A 507 -15.52 -17.47 -32.98
N ARG A 508 -14.46 -17.10 -32.24
CA ARG A 508 -13.39 -18.02 -31.83
C ARG A 508 -13.20 -17.94 -30.32
N LYS A 509 -13.25 -19.08 -29.65
CA LYS A 509 -12.92 -19.16 -28.22
C LYS A 509 -11.40 -19.21 -28.04
N ILE A 510 -10.84 -18.25 -27.31
CA ILE A 510 -9.40 -18.13 -27.06
C ILE A 510 -9.11 -18.14 -25.54
N PRO A 511 -7.95 -18.64 -25.10
CA PRO A 511 -7.44 -18.40 -23.75
C PRO A 511 -7.32 -16.90 -23.42
N SER A 512 -7.60 -16.50 -22.18
CA SER A 512 -7.53 -15.09 -21.78
C SER A 512 -6.11 -14.50 -21.84
N GLU A 513 -5.08 -15.33 -21.66
CA GLU A 513 -3.67 -14.94 -21.79
C GLU A 513 -3.27 -14.57 -23.24
N LEU A 514 -4.07 -14.94 -24.24
CA LEU A 514 -3.82 -14.62 -25.66
C LEU A 514 -4.55 -13.37 -26.15
N ILE A 515 -5.32 -12.69 -25.29
CA ILE A 515 -6.02 -11.46 -25.66
C ILE A 515 -5.00 -10.35 -25.87
N SER A 516 -5.21 -9.56 -26.91
CA SER A 516 -4.38 -8.41 -27.29
C SER A 516 -5.24 -7.14 -27.27
N GLU A 517 -4.59 -5.99 -27.11
CA GLU A 517 -5.28 -4.71 -27.16
C GLU A 517 -5.97 -4.51 -28.52
N GLY A 518 -7.19 -3.99 -28.49
CA GLY A 518 -8.02 -3.77 -29.69
C GLY A 518 -8.88 -4.96 -30.11
N ASP A 519 -8.73 -6.13 -29.49
CA ASP A 519 -9.58 -7.28 -29.79
C ASP A 519 -11.05 -7.02 -29.44
N LEU A 520 -11.95 -7.51 -30.30
CA LEU A 520 -13.38 -7.50 -30.04
C LEU A 520 -13.80 -8.80 -29.38
N LEU A 521 -14.37 -8.70 -28.18
CA LEU A 521 -14.78 -9.83 -27.35
C LEU A 521 -16.29 -9.76 -27.13
N LYS A 522 -16.99 -10.87 -27.41
CA LYS A 522 -18.44 -10.99 -27.21
C LYS A 522 -18.70 -11.63 -25.86
N LEU A 523 -19.54 -11.00 -25.05
CA LEU A 523 -19.97 -11.51 -23.75
C LEU A 523 -21.45 -11.84 -23.79
N VAL A 524 -21.79 -13.05 -23.34
CA VAL A 524 -23.19 -13.48 -23.19
C VAL A 524 -23.65 -13.25 -21.74
N PRO A 525 -24.97 -13.27 -21.46
CA PRO A 525 -25.49 -13.03 -20.12
C PRO A 525 -24.91 -14.01 -19.09
N GLY A 526 -24.43 -13.49 -17.96
CA GLY A 526 -23.77 -14.27 -16.91
C GLY A 526 -22.28 -14.57 -17.12
N ASP A 527 -21.69 -14.21 -18.28
CA ASP A 527 -20.25 -14.33 -18.49
C ASP A 527 -19.48 -13.36 -17.60
N LYS A 528 -18.27 -13.77 -17.20
CA LYS A 528 -17.32 -12.88 -16.54
C LYS A 528 -16.54 -12.09 -17.59
N VAL A 529 -16.29 -10.82 -17.33
CA VAL A 529 -15.50 -9.98 -18.21
C VAL A 529 -14.03 -10.42 -18.16
N PRO A 530 -13.39 -10.79 -19.28
CA PRO A 530 -12.04 -11.36 -19.27
C PRO A 530 -10.93 -10.33 -19.05
N THR A 531 -11.14 -9.09 -19.47
CA THR A 531 -10.13 -8.04 -19.54
C THR A 531 -10.79 -6.66 -19.43
N ASP A 532 -10.03 -5.59 -19.22
CA ASP A 532 -10.61 -4.25 -19.24
C ASP A 532 -10.85 -3.78 -20.68
N GLY A 533 -11.94 -3.03 -20.91
CA GLY A 533 -12.26 -2.54 -22.25
C GLY A 533 -13.38 -1.52 -22.30
N GLU A 534 -13.82 -1.20 -23.52
CA GLU A 534 -14.94 -0.31 -23.81
C GLU A 534 -16.04 -1.09 -24.56
N ILE A 535 -17.32 -0.81 -24.28
CA ILE A 535 -18.41 -1.44 -25.03
C ILE A 535 -18.42 -0.89 -26.46
N PHE A 536 -18.19 -1.77 -27.44
CA PHE A 536 -18.24 -1.43 -28.86
C PHE A 536 -19.66 -1.50 -29.42
N LEU A 537 -20.40 -2.58 -29.11
CA LEU A 537 -21.77 -2.79 -29.57
C LEU A 537 -22.63 -3.43 -28.48
N GLY A 538 -23.86 -2.95 -28.32
CA GLY A 538 -24.83 -3.47 -27.36
C GLY A 538 -24.96 -2.63 -26.10
N SER A 539 -25.83 -3.07 -25.21
CA SER A 539 -26.01 -2.51 -23.87
C SER A 539 -26.32 -3.64 -22.90
N THR A 540 -25.91 -3.46 -21.66
CA THR A 540 -26.14 -4.45 -20.59
C THR A 540 -26.14 -3.76 -19.23
N THR A 541 -26.43 -4.54 -18.19
CA THR A 541 -26.10 -4.19 -16.81
C THR A 541 -24.90 -5.03 -16.39
N ILE A 542 -23.96 -4.47 -15.64
CA ILE A 542 -22.78 -5.19 -15.15
C ILE A 542 -22.77 -5.15 -13.64
N ASP A 543 -22.60 -6.31 -13.03
CA ASP A 543 -22.36 -6.43 -11.60
C ASP A 543 -20.87 -6.24 -11.31
N GLU A 544 -20.53 -5.05 -10.83
CA GLU A 544 -19.18 -4.66 -10.44
C GLU A 544 -18.91 -4.92 -8.95
N SER A 545 -19.86 -5.51 -8.19
CA SER A 545 -19.81 -5.67 -6.73
C SER A 545 -18.56 -6.36 -6.20
N MET A 546 -17.99 -7.29 -6.97
CA MET A 546 -16.80 -8.04 -6.58
C MET A 546 -15.51 -7.20 -6.63
N VAL A 547 -15.50 -6.12 -7.42
CA VAL A 547 -14.33 -5.23 -7.60
C VAL A 547 -14.58 -3.89 -6.90
N THR A 548 -15.73 -3.26 -7.17
CA THR A 548 -16.09 -1.92 -6.64
C THR A 548 -16.84 -1.98 -5.33
N GLY A 549 -17.39 -3.13 -4.94
CA GLY A 549 -18.12 -3.30 -3.68
C GLY A 549 -19.53 -2.70 -3.65
N GLU A 550 -20.00 -2.14 -4.77
CA GLU A 550 -21.35 -1.58 -4.94
C GLU A 550 -22.36 -2.71 -5.20
N VAL A 551 -23.54 -2.66 -4.55
CA VAL A 551 -24.50 -3.77 -4.56
C VAL A 551 -25.44 -3.73 -5.78
N GLU A 552 -25.59 -2.56 -6.42
CA GLU A 552 -26.46 -2.39 -7.58
C GLU A 552 -25.69 -2.54 -8.89
N ALA A 553 -26.28 -3.29 -9.83
CA ALA A 553 -25.69 -3.47 -11.16
C ALA A 553 -25.71 -2.15 -11.95
N VAL A 554 -24.57 -1.79 -12.52
CA VAL A 554 -24.41 -0.53 -13.24
C VAL A 554 -24.84 -0.72 -14.70
N PRO A 555 -25.77 0.09 -15.23
CA PRO A 555 -26.13 0.06 -16.65
C PRO A 555 -24.97 0.60 -17.50
N LYS A 556 -24.64 -0.10 -18.58
CA LYS A 556 -23.55 0.24 -19.50
C LYS A 556 -24.04 0.20 -20.94
N SER A 557 -23.70 1.24 -21.69
CA SER A 557 -24.03 1.42 -23.10
C SER A 557 -22.75 1.51 -23.95
N THR A 558 -22.90 1.55 -25.28
CA THR A 558 -21.78 1.74 -26.21
C THR A 558 -20.93 2.95 -25.85
N GLY A 559 -19.62 2.74 -25.73
CA GLY A 559 -18.62 3.73 -25.30
C GLY A 559 -18.26 3.66 -23.81
N ASP A 560 -19.05 2.97 -22.98
CA ASP A 560 -18.75 2.87 -21.54
C ASP A 560 -17.63 1.86 -21.26
N ALA A 561 -16.82 2.16 -20.24
CA ALA A 561 -15.75 1.28 -19.79
C ALA A 561 -16.28 0.11 -18.94
N VAL A 562 -15.68 -1.06 -19.15
CA VAL A 562 -15.94 -2.32 -18.43
C VAL A 562 -14.65 -2.86 -17.82
N ILE A 563 -14.77 -3.43 -16.62
CA ILE A 563 -13.63 -3.88 -15.80
C ILE A 563 -13.54 -5.41 -15.84
N GLY A 564 -12.34 -5.96 -16.03
CA GLY A 564 -12.07 -7.38 -15.98
C GLY A 564 -12.41 -8.01 -14.62
N GLY A 565 -13.02 -9.20 -14.63
CA GLY A 565 -13.45 -9.94 -13.45
C GLY A 565 -14.87 -9.63 -12.96
N THR A 566 -15.52 -8.60 -13.52
CA THR A 566 -16.94 -8.27 -13.25
C THR A 566 -17.87 -9.25 -13.97
N VAL A 567 -19.14 -9.30 -13.57
CA VAL A 567 -20.12 -10.26 -14.11
C VAL A 567 -21.11 -9.53 -15.01
N ASN A 568 -21.25 -9.99 -16.24
CA ASN A 568 -22.25 -9.48 -17.16
C ASN A 568 -23.66 -9.89 -16.68
N GLY A 569 -24.58 -8.93 -16.68
CA GLY A 569 -25.99 -9.12 -16.38
C GLY A 569 -26.75 -9.78 -17.53
N LEU A 570 -27.89 -9.20 -17.91
CA LEU A 570 -28.84 -9.83 -18.84
C LEU A 570 -28.58 -9.54 -20.32
N GLY A 571 -27.76 -8.54 -20.65
CA GLY A 571 -27.49 -8.12 -22.02
C GLY A 571 -26.35 -8.90 -22.67
N THR A 572 -26.37 -8.98 -24.00
CA THR A 572 -25.20 -9.43 -24.80
C THR A 572 -24.55 -8.20 -25.38
N PHE A 573 -23.23 -8.09 -25.25
CA PHE A 573 -22.48 -6.97 -25.80
C PHE A 573 -21.13 -7.43 -26.35
N ILE A 574 -20.59 -6.64 -27.28
CA ILE A 574 -19.24 -6.78 -27.79
C ILE A 574 -18.43 -5.65 -27.19
N MET A 575 -17.36 -5.99 -26.50
CA MET A 575 -16.39 -5.03 -25.98
C MET A 575 -15.13 -5.04 -26.82
N LYS A 576 -14.42 -3.92 -26.83
CA LYS A 576 -13.07 -3.80 -27.34
C LYS A 576 -12.09 -3.78 -26.18
N ALA A 577 -11.11 -4.68 -26.18
CA ALA A 577 -10.10 -4.78 -25.14
C ALA A 577 -9.19 -3.54 -25.16
N THR A 578 -8.99 -2.89 -24.01
CA THR A 578 -8.09 -1.73 -23.86
C THR A 578 -6.86 -2.08 -23.04
N ARG A 579 -7.03 -2.74 -21.89
CA ARG A 579 -5.90 -3.24 -21.06
C ARG A 579 -6.02 -4.74 -20.92
N VAL A 580 -4.90 -5.47 -21.08
CA VAL A 580 -4.85 -6.93 -21.13
C VAL A 580 -3.75 -7.50 -20.22
N GLY A 581 -3.92 -8.75 -19.78
CA GLY A 581 -2.92 -9.45 -18.98
C GLY A 581 -2.58 -8.77 -17.64
N ALA A 582 -1.30 -8.42 -17.46
CA ALA A 582 -0.79 -7.80 -16.25
C ALA A 582 -1.30 -6.37 -16.04
N ASP A 583 -1.75 -5.70 -17.10
CA ASP A 583 -2.17 -4.30 -17.08
C ASP A 583 -3.66 -4.11 -16.76
N THR A 584 -4.42 -5.20 -16.61
CA THR A 584 -5.82 -5.12 -16.16
C THR A 584 -5.90 -4.61 -14.73
N ALA A 585 -6.99 -3.91 -14.40
CA ALA A 585 -7.21 -3.37 -13.05
C ALA A 585 -7.10 -4.45 -11.97
N LEU A 586 -7.69 -5.64 -12.20
CA LEU A 586 -7.62 -6.76 -11.26
C LEU A 586 -6.19 -7.29 -11.08
N SER A 587 -5.40 -7.42 -12.16
CA SER A 587 -4.00 -7.86 -12.07
C SER A 587 -3.14 -6.86 -11.30
N GLN A 588 -3.37 -5.56 -11.48
CA GLN A 588 -2.71 -4.51 -10.69
C GLN A 588 -3.09 -4.61 -9.21
N ILE A 589 -4.37 -4.82 -8.88
CA ILE A 589 -4.82 -5.06 -7.51
C ILE A 589 -4.13 -6.27 -6.89
N VAL A 590 -4.03 -7.40 -7.61
CA VAL A 590 -3.36 -8.61 -7.13
C VAL A 590 -1.88 -8.31 -6.85
N LYS A 591 -1.18 -7.64 -7.77
CA LYS A 591 0.21 -7.24 -7.62
C LYS A 591 0.42 -6.34 -6.38
N LEU A 592 -0.45 -5.36 -6.17
CA LEU A 592 -0.42 -4.49 -4.99
C LEU A 592 -0.60 -5.27 -3.67
N VAL A 593 -1.48 -6.27 -3.64
CA VAL A 593 -1.68 -7.14 -2.48
C VAL A 593 -0.48 -8.07 -2.24
N GLU A 594 0.16 -8.57 -3.30
CA GLU A 594 1.37 -9.37 -3.20
C GLU A 594 2.55 -8.55 -2.66
N ASP A 595 2.78 -7.36 -3.22
CA ASP A 595 3.84 -6.43 -2.78
C ASP A 595 3.66 -6.04 -1.30
N ALA A 596 2.40 -5.86 -0.88
CA ALA A 596 2.07 -5.61 0.52
C ALA A 596 2.49 -6.74 1.47
N GLN A 597 2.28 -8.00 1.09
CA GLN A 597 2.60 -9.18 1.91
C GLN A 597 4.11 -9.43 2.02
N VAL A 598 4.88 -8.94 1.05
CA VAL A 598 6.33 -9.08 0.98
C VAL A 598 7.03 -8.05 1.88
N SER A 599 6.46 -6.84 2.01
CA SER A 599 7.08 -5.77 2.80
C SER A 599 7.05 -6.03 4.32
N LYS A 600 8.17 -5.74 5.00
CA LYS A 600 8.25 -5.87 6.47
C LYS A 600 7.63 -4.68 7.19
N ALA A 601 6.92 -4.95 8.29
CA ALA A 601 6.52 -3.92 9.23
C ALA A 601 7.70 -3.50 10.14
N PRO A 602 7.89 -2.23 10.50
CA PRO A 602 8.98 -1.76 11.36
C PRO A 602 8.96 -2.45 12.74
N ILE A 603 7.76 -2.64 13.31
CA ILE A 603 7.56 -3.40 14.55
C ILE A 603 8.00 -4.89 14.45
N GLN A 604 8.04 -5.48 13.25
CA GLN A 604 8.64 -6.81 13.04
C GLN A 604 10.16 -6.75 13.26
N GLY A 605 10.82 -5.71 12.75
CA GLY A 605 12.25 -5.49 12.99
C GLY A 605 12.60 -5.34 14.47
N PHE A 606 11.72 -4.75 15.28
CA PHE A 606 11.87 -4.73 16.74
C PHE A 606 11.81 -6.14 17.34
N ALA A 607 10.82 -6.95 16.98
CA ALA A 607 10.71 -8.33 17.47
C ALA A 607 11.92 -9.18 17.07
N ASP A 608 12.43 -8.98 15.86
CA ASP A 608 13.60 -9.67 15.31
C ASP A 608 14.88 -9.28 16.06
N THR A 609 15.04 -7.98 16.36
CA THR A 609 16.17 -7.46 17.17
C THR A 609 16.13 -8.05 18.58
N VAL A 610 14.96 -8.06 19.23
CA VAL A 610 14.79 -8.63 20.56
C VAL A 610 15.13 -10.12 20.54
N ALA A 611 14.65 -10.88 19.55
CA ALA A 611 14.97 -12.31 19.43
C ALA A 611 16.48 -12.57 19.27
N GLY A 612 17.18 -11.74 18.49
CA GLY A 612 18.62 -11.84 18.26
C GLY A 612 19.46 -11.67 19.54
N PHE A 613 19.09 -10.74 20.43
CA PHE A 613 19.75 -10.59 21.73
C PHE A 613 19.29 -11.63 22.76
N PHE A 614 18.03 -12.06 22.68
CA PHE A 614 17.44 -12.94 23.67
C PHE A 614 18.03 -14.35 23.63
N VAL A 615 18.29 -14.91 22.44
CA VAL A 615 18.82 -16.29 22.30
C VAL A 615 20.17 -16.49 23.01
N PRO A 616 21.21 -15.65 22.80
CA PRO A 616 22.47 -15.75 23.55
C PRO A 616 22.29 -15.61 25.07
N ILE A 617 21.45 -14.67 25.51
CA ILE A 617 21.16 -14.44 26.94
C ILE A 617 20.57 -15.69 27.57
N VAL A 618 19.64 -16.36 26.90
CA VAL A 618 19.00 -17.59 27.38
C VAL A 618 20.00 -18.73 27.52
N VAL A 619 20.89 -18.92 26.53
CA VAL A 619 21.94 -19.94 26.61
C VAL A 619 22.87 -19.65 27.79
N LEU A 620 23.28 -18.40 27.97
CA LEU A 620 24.09 -17.98 29.12
C LEU A 620 23.37 -18.20 30.45
N LEU A 621 22.07 -17.92 30.53
CA LEU A 621 21.25 -18.19 31.72
C LEU A 621 21.11 -19.69 32.00
N GLY A 622 20.97 -20.53 30.97
CA GLY A 622 20.92 -21.98 31.12
C GLY A 622 22.23 -22.55 31.68
N VAL A 623 23.36 -22.14 31.09
CA VAL A 623 24.71 -22.51 31.59
C VAL A 623 24.95 -21.95 33.00
N GLY A 624 24.54 -20.70 33.25
CA GLY A 624 24.61 -20.08 34.57
C GLY A 624 23.81 -20.85 35.62
N THR A 625 22.60 -21.30 35.26
CA THR A 625 21.75 -22.14 36.13
C THR A 625 22.45 -23.46 36.45
N LEU A 626 23.04 -24.13 35.45
CA LEU A 626 23.81 -25.36 35.65
C LEU A 626 24.97 -25.15 36.64
N ILE A 627 25.73 -24.06 36.48
CA ILE A 627 26.89 -23.73 37.32
C ILE A 627 26.44 -23.40 38.75
N VAL A 628 25.47 -22.51 38.92
CA VAL A 628 24.98 -22.05 40.24
C VAL A 628 24.47 -23.24 41.04
N TRP A 629 23.63 -24.10 40.46
CA TRP A 629 23.11 -25.28 41.17
C TRP A 629 24.20 -26.32 41.43
N SER A 630 25.14 -26.52 40.51
CA SER A 630 26.28 -27.43 40.74
C SER A 630 27.19 -26.97 41.89
N VAL A 631 27.43 -25.66 41.99
CA VAL A 631 28.21 -25.07 43.10
C VAL A 631 27.41 -25.16 44.40
N LEU A 632 26.11 -24.83 44.37
CA LEU A 632 25.24 -24.86 45.55
C LEU A 632 25.19 -26.27 46.16
N VAL A 633 25.05 -27.32 45.35
CA VAL A 633 25.05 -28.70 45.83
C VAL A 633 26.40 -29.09 46.44
N LYS A 634 27.53 -28.62 45.87
CA LYS A 634 28.87 -28.89 46.44
C LYS A 634 29.17 -28.13 47.72
N VAL A 635 28.63 -26.92 47.89
CA VAL A 635 28.92 -26.03 49.04
C VAL A 635 28.00 -26.30 50.23
N LEU A 636 26.70 -26.44 50.02
CA LEU A 636 25.71 -26.61 51.10
C LEU A 636 25.50 -28.07 51.52
N GLY A 637 26.02 -29.03 50.73
CA GLY A 637 25.74 -30.45 50.92
C GLY A 637 24.26 -30.78 50.64
N VAL A 638 23.93 -32.08 50.53
CA VAL A 638 22.57 -32.53 50.20
C VAL A 638 21.56 -32.07 51.27
N ASP A 639 21.97 -31.97 52.53
CA ASP A 639 21.11 -31.62 53.67
C ASP A 639 20.64 -30.15 53.70
N GLY A 640 21.31 -29.24 52.99
CA GLY A 640 20.95 -27.83 52.90
C GLY A 640 20.01 -27.44 51.75
N LEU A 641 19.64 -28.39 50.87
CA LEU A 641 18.78 -28.16 49.71
C LEU A 641 17.27 -28.23 50.04
N PRO A 642 16.40 -27.62 49.21
CA PRO A 642 14.95 -27.81 49.32
C PRO A 642 14.55 -29.29 49.29
N VAL A 643 13.59 -29.68 50.13
CA VAL A 643 13.14 -31.08 50.37
C VAL A 643 12.82 -31.86 49.08
N ILE A 644 12.36 -31.18 48.03
CA ILE A 644 12.04 -31.80 46.74
C ILE A 644 13.29 -32.23 45.98
N LEU A 645 14.32 -31.38 45.97
CA LEU A 645 15.60 -31.71 45.35
C LEU A 645 16.34 -32.78 46.14
N GLN A 646 16.24 -32.77 47.47
CA GLN A 646 16.82 -33.79 48.34
C GLN A 646 16.28 -35.19 48.01
N LYS A 647 14.96 -35.33 47.89
CA LYS A 647 14.33 -36.61 47.54
C LYS A 647 14.76 -37.14 46.17
N GLU A 648 14.97 -36.26 45.20
CA GLU A 648 15.35 -36.65 43.84
C GLU A 648 16.86 -36.99 43.76
N ILE A 649 17.72 -36.26 44.48
CA ILE A 649 19.17 -36.51 44.53
C ILE A 649 19.49 -37.76 45.36
N MET A 650 18.75 -38.04 46.44
CA MET A 650 18.99 -39.20 47.31
C MET A 650 18.43 -40.52 46.74
N ASN A 651 17.48 -40.48 45.80
CA ASN A 651 16.93 -41.67 45.17
C ASN A 651 17.90 -42.30 44.14
N ASP A 652 18.82 -41.52 43.57
CA ASP A 652 19.75 -41.99 42.54
C ASP A 652 21.16 -42.21 43.11
N SER A 653 21.57 -43.47 43.19
CA SER A 653 22.74 -43.91 43.97
C SER A 653 24.13 -43.65 43.36
N ASP A 654 24.26 -43.08 42.16
CA ASP A 654 25.56 -42.62 41.63
C ASP A 654 25.37 -41.50 40.58
N GLY A 655 25.61 -40.23 40.95
CA GLY A 655 25.62 -39.10 40.01
C GLY A 655 24.34 -38.24 39.90
N GLY A 656 23.33 -38.46 40.75
CA GLY A 656 22.02 -37.80 40.69
C GLY A 656 22.02 -36.26 40.78
N TRP A 657 23.04 -35.66 41.40
CA TRP A 657 23.12 -34.19 41.52
C TRP A 657 23.31 -33.48 40.17
N PHE A 658 24.19 -34.00 39.31
CA PHE A 658 24.45 -33.41 38.00
C PHE A 658 23.23 -33.59 37.09
N PHE A 659 22.55 -34.73 37.21
CA PHE A 659 21.32 -35.04 36.51
C PHE A 659 20.21 -34.01 36.77
N VAL A 660 19.97 -33.67 38.04
CA VAL A 660 18.98 -32.65 38.41
C VAL A 660 19.37 -31.26 37.91
N CYS A 661 20.66 -30.90 37.99
CA CYS A 661 21.14 -29.60 37.48
C CYS A 661 21.01 -29.50 35.95
N LEU A 662 21.29 -30.58 35.22
CA LEU A 662 21.13 -30.67 33.77
C LEU A 662 19.66 -30.57 33.35
N LYS A 663 18.73 -31.20 34.10
CA LYS A 663 17.28 -31.06 33.86
C LYS A 663 16.81 -29.60 33.98
N LEU A 664 17.28 -28.88 34.99
CA LEU A 664 16.96 -27.46 35.18
C LEU A 664 17.52 -26.61 34.04
N CYS A 665 18.78 -26.85 33.63
CA CYS A 665 19.40 -26.20 32.48
C CYS A 665 18.57 -26.38 31.20
N ILE A 666 18.24 -27.64 30.86
CA ILE A 666 17.43 -27.97 29.68
C ILE A 666 16.05 -27.30 29.78
N SER A 667 15.41 -27.30 30.96
CA SER A 667 14.13 -26.63 31.16
C SER A 667 14.21 -25.13 30.89
N VAL A 668 15.24 -24.43 31.39
CA VAL A 668 15.44 -22.99 31.16
C VAL A 668 15.55 -22.67 29.66
N ILE A 669 16.34 -23.46 28.93
CA ILE A 669 16.57 -23.24 27.50
C ILE A 669 15.27 -23.44 26.69
N ILE A 670 14.44 -24.43 27.04
CA ILE A 670 13.19 -24.73 26.32
C ILE A 670 12.10 -23.69 26.59
N VAL A 671 11.87 -23.34 27.86
CA VAL A 671 10.81 -22.40 28.23
C VAL A 671 11.05 -21.03 27.61
N ALA A 672 12.32 -20.65 27.53
CA ALA A 672 12.73 -19.38 27.00
C ALA A 672 12.75 -19.33 25.46
N CYS A 673 12.14 -20.27 24.74
CA CYS A 673 12.02 -20.10 23.29
C CYS A 673 11.18 -18.85 22.95
N PRO A 674 11.69 -17.86 22.19
CA PRO A 674 10.91 -16.71 21.72
C PRO A 674 9.97 -17.04 20.55
N CYS A 675 9.55 -18.29 20.41
CA CYS A 675 8.75 -18.81 19.30
C CYS A 675 7.48 -17.99 19.04
N ALA A 676 6.74 -17.66 20.10
CA ALA A 676 5.53 -16.87 20.03
C ALA A 676 5.79 -15.38 19.69
N LEU A 677 6.97 -14.86 20.08
CA LEU A 677 7.36 -13.46 19.86
C LEU A 677 7.59 -13.17 18.37
N GLY A 678 8.33 -14.05 17.68
CA GLY A 678 8.62 -13.89 16.25
C GLY A 678 7.41 -14.07 15.33
N LEU A 679 6.35 -14.75 15.81
CA LEU A 679 5.12 -15.00 15.04
C LEU A 679 4.01 -13.98 15.30
N ALA A 680 4.07 -13.28 16.43
CA ALA A 680 3.01 -12.36 16.88
C ALA A 680 2.67 -11.29 15.84
N THR A 681 3.69 -10.65 15.29
CA THR A 681 3.55 -9.57 14.31
C THR A 681 3.14 -10.06 12.93
N PRO A 682 3.88 -10.97 12.25
CA PRO A 682 3.55 -11.36 10.87
C PRO A 682 2.18 -12.02 10.74
N THR A 683 1.76 -12.81 11.73
CA THR A 683 0.45 -13.47 11.69
C THR A 683 -0.70 -12.48 11.80
N ALA A 684 -0.58 -11.47 12.68
CA ALA A 684 -1.60 -10.45 12.87
C ALA A 684 -1.70 -9.51 11.66
N VAL A 685 -0.56 -9.13 11.06
CA VAL A 685 -0.52 -8.32 9.83
C VAL A 685 -1.18 -9.09 8.68
N MET A 686 -0.78 -10.34 8.44
CA MET A 686 -1.31 -11.15 7.34
C MET A 686 -2.82 -11.43 7.45
N VAL A 687 -3.33 -11.72 8.67
CA VAL A 687 -4.79 -11.85 8.87
C VAL A 687 -5.48 -10.50 8.71
N GLY A 688 -4.88 -9.42 9.24
CA GLY A 688 -5.42 -8.07 9.18
C GLY A 688 -5.55 -7.52 7.76
N THR A 689 -4.51 -7.64 6.94
CA THR A 689 -4.54 -7.22 5.54
C THR A 689 -5.51 -8.07 4.70
N GLY A 690 -5.62 -9.37 5.00
CA GLY A 690 -6.64 -10.24 4.39
C GLY A 690 -8.07 -9.81 4.72
N VAL A 691 -8.35 -9.46 5.99
CA VAL A 691 -9.65 -8.92 6.41
C VAL A 691 -9.92 -7.55 5.79
N GLY A 692 -8.88 -6.70 5.69
CA GLY A 692 -8.96 -5.41 5.00
C GLY A 692 -9.36 -5.55 3.54
N ALA A 693 -8.69 -6.46 2.81
CA ALA A 693 -9.02 -6.74 1.41
C ALA A 693 -10.45 -7.29 1.24
N GLU A 694 -10.92 -8.17 2.13
CA GLU A 694 -12.33 -8.63 2.15
C GLU A 694 -13.34 -7.46 2.34
N HIS A 695 -12.91 -6.34 2.94
CA HIS A 695 -13.74 -5.15 3.17
C HIS A 695 -13.39 -3.98 2.24
N GLY A 696 -12.58 -4.19 1.19
CA GLY A 696 -12.26 -3.16 0.19
C GLY A 696 -11.15 -2.19 0.58
N VAL A 697 -10.31 -2.51 1.57
CA VAL A 697 -9.15 -1.71 1.97
C VAL A 697 -7.86 -2.48 1.68
N LEU A 698 -7.02 -1.96 0.79
CA LEU A 698 -5.74 -2.55 0.42
C LEU A 698 -4.60 -1.74 1.03
N PHE A 699 -3.77 -2.38 1.84
CA PHE A 699 -2.57 -1.76 2.41
C PHE A 699 -1.37 -2.14 1.56
N LYS A 700 -0.58 -1.20 1.05
CA LYS A 700 0.71 -1.44 0.37
C LYS A 700 1.86 -1.57 1.35
N GLY A 701 1.68 -2.48 2.30
CA GLY A 701 2.77 -2.98 3.11
C GLY A 701 2.64 -2.86 4.61
N GLY A 702 3.61 -3.43 5.32
CA GLY A 702 3.59 -3.55 6.77
C GLY A 702 3.84 -2.23 7.52
N ALA A 703 4.63 -1.32 6.95
CA ALA A 703 4.92 -0.01 7.55
C ALA A 703 3.72 0.94 7.53
N VAL A 704 2.92 0.84 6.48
CA VAL A 704 1.67 1.58 6.27
C VAL A 704 0.71 1.38 7.45
N LEU A 705 0.59 0.15 7.94
CA LEU A 705 -0.27 -0.18 9.09
C LEU A 705 0.19 0.52 10.38
N GLU A 706 1.50 0.71 10.57
CA GLU A 706 2.06 1.37 11.74
C GLU A 706 1.76 2.86 11.72
N ASN A 707 2.01 3.48 10.57
CA ASN A 707 1.66 4.88 10.34
C ASN A 707 0.15 5.07 10.49
N GLY A 708 -0.67 4.17 9.94
CA GLY A 708 -2.13 4.14 10.08
C GLY A 708 -2.64 4.17 11.52
N GLN A 709 -2.03 3.40 12.42
CA GLN A 709 -2.37 3.44 13.85
C GLN A 709 -1.99 4.78 14.50
N ALA A 710 -0.94 5.42 14.00
CA ALA A 710 -0.33 6.61 14.58
C ALA A 710 -0.83 7.93 13.99
N VAL A 711 -1.62 7.89 12.91
CA VAL A 711 -2.29 9.05 12.30
C VAL A 711 -3.07 9.83 13.35
N ASN A 712 -2.81 11.13 13.40
CA ASN A 712 -3.53 12.08 14.23
C ASN A 712 -4.15 13.24 13.43
N LYS A 713 -3.75 13.41 12.17
CA LYS A 713 -4.30 14.42 11.27
C LYS A 713 -4.56 13.80 9.89
N VAL A 714 -5.76 13.99 9.36
CA VAL A 714 -6.16 13.57 8.02
C VAL A 714 -6.38 14.81 7.17
N VAL A 715 -5.72 14.86 6.02
CA VAL A 715 -5.83 15.92 5.04
C VAL A 715 -6.60 15.36 3.86
N PHE A 716 -7.69 16.02 3.50
CA PHE A 716 -8.52 15.65 2.36
C PHE A 716 -8.23 16.58 1.19
N ASP A 717 -8.07 16.00 -0.01
CA ASP A 717 -8.35 16.75 -1.23
C ASP A 717 -9.86 17.00 -1.35
N LYS A 718 -10.22 18.09 -2.03
CA LYS A 718 -11.62 18.49 -2.18
C LYS A 718 -12.29 17.75 -3.34
N THR A 719 -11.72 17.87 -4.52
CA THR A 719 -12.42 17.60 -5.79
C THR A 719 -12.31 16.12 -6.13
N GLY A 720 -13.43 15.40 -6.16
CA GLY A 720 -13.45 13.95 -6.41
C GLY A 720 -13.22 13.07 -5.17
N THR A 721 -12.61 13.64 -4.13
CA THR A 721 -12.48 13.01 -2.81
C THR A 721 -13.66 13.33 -1.88
N LEU A 722 -13.81 14.57 -1.42
CA LEU A 722 -14.92 15.00 -0.55
C LEU A 722 -16.21 15.29 -1.33
N THR A 723 -16.05 15.65 -2.60
CA THR A 723 -17.15 15.94 -3.53
C THR A 723 -17.26 14.85 -4.59
N CYS A 724 -18.36 14.85 -5.33
CA CYS A 724 -18.57 13.91 -6.43
C CYS A 724 -17.67 14.19 -7.65
N GLY A 725 -17.01 15.35 -7.71
CA GLY A 725 -16.16 15.76 -8.85
C GLY A 725 -16.98 16.05 -10.11
N LYS A 726 -18.30 16.22 -9.96
CA LYS A 726 -19.25 16.51 -11.05
C LYS A 726 -20.04 17.74 -10.67
N LEU A 727 -20.09 18.71 -11.58
CA LEU A 727 -20.93 19.89 -11.43
C LEU A 727 -22.39 19.47 -11.55
N ASN A 728 -23.19 19.76 -10.53
CA ASN A 728 -24.63 19.51 -10.53
C ASN A 728 -25.40 20.81 -10.34
N LEU A 729 -26.64 20.79 -10.81
CA LEU A 729 -27.60 21.86 -10.58
C LEU A 729 -28.00 21.91 -9.10
N VAL A 730 -27.64 22.98 -8.41
CA VAL A 730 -28.03 23.21 -7.02
C VAL A 730 -29.32 24.02 -6.95
N GLU A 731 -29.40 25.09 -7.74
CA GLU A 731 -30.55 25.99 -7.74
C GLU A 731 -30.78 26.54 -9.15
N SER A 732 -32.05 26.62 -9.55
CA SER A 732 -32.48 27.37 -10.73
C SER A 732 -33.62 28.30 -10.34
N ARG A 733 -33.59 29.54 -10.82
CA ARG A 733 -34.65 30.52 -10.51
C ARG A 733 -34.93 31.38 -11.73
N SER A 734 -36.22 31.53 -12.05
CA SER A 734 -36.69 32.54 -13.01
C SER A 734 -36.99 33.84 -12.28
N TRP A 735 -36.67 34.97 -12.89
CA TRP A 735 -36.98 36.30 -12.35
C TRP A 735 -38.48 36.62 -12.35
N SER A 736 -39.27 35.91 -13.16
CA SER A 736 -40.73 36.04 -13.19
C SER A 736 -41.44 35.39 -12.00
N GLY A 737 -40.74 34.60 -11.17
CA GLY A 737 -41.28 33.94 -9.97
C GLY A 737 -42.20 32.74 -10.23
N ASN A 738 -42.60 32.47 -11.48
CA ASN A 738 -43.47 31.36 -11.84
C ASN A 738 -42.70 30.04 -12.00
N GLU A 739 -43.23 28.96 -11.40
CA GLU A 739 -42.60 27.63 -11.48
C GLU A 739 -42.59 27.05 -12.91
N GLN A 740 -43.65 27.30 -13.69
CA GLN A 740 -43.71 26.92 -15.11
C GLN A 740 -42.58 27.59 -15.92
N THR A 741 -42.35 28.88 -15.71
CA THR A 741 -41.32 29.64 -16.43
C THR A 741 -39.91 29.21 -16.00
N ARG A 742 -39.73 28.78 -14.74
CA ARG A 742 -38.49 28.14 -14.26
C ARG A 742 -38.22 26.81 -14.99
N LEU A 743 -39.24 25.97 -15.15
CA LEU A 743 -39.10 24.69 -15.86
C LEU A 743 -38.82 24.91 -17.35
N GLN A 744 -39.51 25.84 -18.00
CA GLN A 744 -39.27 26.23 -19.40
C GLN A 744 -37.84 26.72 -19.59
N LEU A 745 -37.37 27.64 -18.73
CA LEU A 745 -36.00 28.16 -18.75
C LEU A 745 -34.98 27.03 -18.69
N LEU A 746 -35.16 26.07 -17.77
CA LEU A 746 -34.19 25.01 -17.58
C LEU A 746 -34.16 24.01 -18.75
N VAL A 747 -35.32 23.67 -19.32
CA VAL A 747 -35.40 22.79 -20.49
C VAL A 747 -34.81 23.45 -21.74
N LEU A 748 -35.18 24.70 -21.99
CA LEU A 748 -34.63 25.47 -23.11
C LEU A 748 -33.11 25.64 -22.97
N SER A 749 -32.62 25.86 -21.74
CA SER A 749 -31.18 25.92 -21.47
C SER A 749 -30.48 24.58 -21.68
N ALA A 750 -31.12 23.47 -21.31
CA ALA A 750 -30.58 22.13 -21.52
C ALA A 750 -30.53 21.74 -23.00
N ILE A 751 -31.47 22.19 -23.82
CA ILE A 751 -31.45 21.97 -25.28
C ILE A 751 -30.35 22.84 -25.92
N ALA A 752 -30.20 24.09 -25.50
CA ALA A 752 -29.12 24.95 -25.96
C ALA A 752 -27.73 24.36 -25.65
N GLU A 753 -27.55 23.89 -24.42
CA GLU A 753 -26.29 23.30 -23.94
C GLU A 753 -26.05 21.85 -24.43
N SER A 754 -27.02 21.17 -25.07
CA SER A 754 -26.78 19.82 -25.61
C SER A 754 -25.76 19.83 -26.75
N HIS A 755 -25.60 20.97 -27.42
CA HIS A 755 -24.62 21.21 -28.48
C HIS A 755 -23.28 21.77 -27.95
N SER A 756 -23.17 21.93 -26.63
CA SER A 756 -21.98 22.47 -25.94
C SER A 756 -21.18 21.36 -25.27
N GLU A 757 -19.87 21.33 -25.52
CA GLU A 757 -18.96 20.37 -24.86
C GLU A 757 -18.50 20.83 -23.47
N HIS A 758 -18.90 22.04 -23.04
CA HIS A 758 -18.45 22.59 -21.77
C HIS A 758 -19.01 21.81 -20.58
N LEU A 759 -18.18 21.60 -19.54
CA LEU A 759 -18.58 20.91 -18.29
C LEU A 759 -19.83 21.51 -17.61
N LEU A 760 -20.04 22.83 -17.70
CA LEU A 760 -21.23 23.52 -17.19
C LEU A 760 -22.46 23.15 -18.01
N GLY A 761 -22.33 23.13 -19.35
CA GLY A 761 -23.38 22.70 -20.26
C GLY A 761 -23.81 21.27 -20.01
N ARG A 762 -22.86 20.33 -19.83
CA ARG A 762 -23.16 18.94 -19.49
C ARG A 762 -23.98 18.80 -18.20
N ALA A 763 -23.70 19.63 -17.19
CA ALA A 763 -24.46 19.64 -15.94
C ALA A 763 -25.91 20.14 -16.13
N VAL A 764 -26.10 21.18 -16.93
CA VAL A 764 -27.43 21.71 -17.27
C VAL A 764 -28.23 20.70 -18.11
N VAL A 765 -27.58 20.07 -19.09
CA VAL A 765 -28.16 18.99 -19.91
C VAL A 765 -28.60 17.82 -19.05
N ALA A 766 -27.77 17.37 -18.10
CA ALA A 766 -28.11 16.28 -17.19
C ALA A 766 -29.36 16.61 -16.36
N ALA A 767 -29.45 17.83 -15.81
CA ALA A 767 -30.65 18.28 -15.10
C ALA A 767 -31.88 18.34 -16.00
N GLY A 768 -31.73 18.77 -17.27
CA GLY A 768 -32.81 18.77 -18.25
C GLY A 768 -33.31 17.37 -18.62
N LYS A 769 -32.40 16.39 -18.74
CA LYS A 769 -32.75 14.98 -18.99
C LYS A 769 -33.52 14.38 -17.82
N GLU A 770 -33.09 14.63 -16.59
CA GLU A 770 -33.78 14.14 -15.38
C GLU A 770 -35.21 14.69 -15.27
N LEU A 771 -35.39 15.98 -15.59
CA LEU A 771 -36.68 16.66 -15.57
C LEU A 771 -37.63 16.18 -16.67
N THR A 772 -37.13 15.99 -17.89
CA THR A 772 -37.94 15.53 -19.03
C THR A 772 -38.20 14.03 -19.00
N GLY A 773 -37.31 13.25 -18.37
CA GLY A 773 -37.32 11.79 -18.39
C GLY A 773 -36.82 11.18 -19.71
N MET A 774 -36.09 11.95 -20.51
CA MET A 774 -35.57 11.54 -21.82
C MET A 774 -34.04 11.49 -21.83
N ASP A 775 -33.48 10.45 -22.45
CA ASP A 775 -32.01 10.29 -22.58
C ASP A 775 -31.39 11.19 -23.65
N VAL A 776 -32.17 11.63 -24.65
CA VAL A 776 -31.75 12.51 -25.74
C VAL A 776 -32.74 13.66 -25.87
N LEU A 777 -32.24 14.90 -25.93
CA LEU A 777 -33.06 16.12 -25.96
C LEU A 777 -33.34 16.64 -27.37
N ASP A 778 -32.54 16.24 -28.37
CA ASP A 778 -32.67 16.64 -29.79
C ASP A 778 -34.07 16.41 -30.41
N PRO A 779 -34.89 15.41 -30.00
CA PRO A 779 -36.24 15.25 -30.53
C PRO A 779 -37.20 16.39 -30.15
N LEU A 780 -36.90 17.16 -29.09
CA LEU A 780 -37.80 18.19 -28.56
C LEU A 780 -37.81 19.47 -29.40
N ALA A 781 -36.67 19.86 -29.96
CA ALA A 781 -36.53 21.12 -30.69
C ALA A 781 -35.38 21.08 -31.70
N SER A 782 -35.50 21.86 -32.78
CA SER A 782 -34.39 22.17 -33.67
C SER A 782 -33.61 23.38 -33.12
N VAL A 783 -32.29 23.30 -33.16
CA VAL A 783 -31.38 24.38 -32.76
C VAL A 783 -30.71 24.94 -34.01
N ASP A 784 -30.91 26.23 -34.26
CA ASP A 784 -30.35 26.98 -35.38
C ASP A 784 -29.38 28.07 -34.85
N ASN A 785 -28.42 28.50 -35.68
CA ASN A 785 -27.47 29.58 -35.37
C ASN A 785 -26.70 29.43 -34.03
N PHE A 786 -26.23 28.24 -33.70
CA PHE A 786 -25.44 28.02 -32.49
C PHE A 786 -24.06 28.74 -32.56
N ILE A 787 -23.84 29.65 -31.62
CA ILE A 787 -22.59 30.40 -31.45
C ILE A 787 -22.07 30.12 -30.04
N SER A 788 -20.82 29.66 -29.94
CA SER A 788 -20.11 29.50 -28.67
C SER A 788 -18.88 30.40 -28.64
N THR A 789 -18.81 31.28 -27.64
CA THR A 789 -17.68 32.21 -27.46
C THR A 789 -16.96 31.90 -26.16
N THR A 790 -15.69 31.54 -26.26
CA THR A 790 -14.85 31.19 -25.10
C THR A 790 -14.73 32.38 -24.15
N GLY A 791 -14.88 32.11 -22.84
CA GLY A 791 -14.84 33.13 -21.80
C GLY A 791 -16.12 33.96 -21.63
N TYR A 792 -17.14 33.74 -22.46
CA TYR A 792 -18.43 34.42 -22.35
C TYR A 792 -19.60 33.46 -22.14
N GLY A 793 -19.97 32.70 -23.18
CA GLY A 793 -21.18 31.89 -23.19
C GLY A 793 -21.61 31.42 -24.58
N ILE A 794 -22.84 30.92 -24.66
CA ILE A 794 -23.48 30.42 -25.88
C ILE A 794 -24.70 31.29 -26.26
N SER A 795 -25.03 31.29 -27.55
CA SER A 795 -26.25 31.89 -28.11
C SER A 795 -26.80 30.98 -29.20
N CYS A 796 -28.11 30.75 -29.23
CA CYS A 796 -28.76 29.97 -30.29
C CYS A 796 -30.24 30.32 -30.42
N ASP A 797 -30.80 29.99 -31.59
CA ASP A 797 -32.24 30.08 -31.85
C ASP A 797 -32.85 28.68 -31.72
N ILE A 798 -33.85 28.52 -30.86
CA ILE A 798 -34.50 27.23 -30.62
C ILE A 798 -35.94 27.27 -31.15
N THR A 799 -36.30 26.28 -31.96
CA THR A 799 -37.66 26.09 -32.48
C THR A 799 -38.22 24.74 -32.02
N LEU A 800 -39.29 24.75 -31.22
CA LEU A 800 -39.90 23.52 -30.68
C LEU A 800 -40.73 22.78 -31.75
N ASN A 801 -40.56 21.45 -31.82
CA ASN A 801 -41.23 20.60 -32.82
C ASN A 801 -42.76 20.49 -32.60
N LEU A 802 -43.51 20.31 -33.70
CA LEU A 802 -44.99 20.24 -33.69
C LEU A 802 -45.56 19.04 -32.90
N GLU A 803 -44.83 17.92 -32.82
CA GLU A 803 -45.28 16.72 -32.10
C GLU A 803 -44.38 16.42 -30.90
N LEU A 804 -44.88 16.68 -29.69
CA LEU A 804 -44.19 16.33 -28.44
C LEU A 804 -44.18 14.79 -28.24
N PRO A 805 -43.01 14.17 -28.02
CA PRO A 805 -42.86 12.73 -27.81
C PRO A 805 -43.80 12.15 -26.74
N GLN A 806 -44.27 10.92 -26.92
CA GLN A 806 -45.18 10.26 -25.97
C GLN A 806 -44.51 9.93 -24.61
N ASN A 807 -43.18 9.88 -24.56
CA ASN A 807 -42.39 9.51 -23.39
C ASN A 807 -42.15 10.65 -22.38
N LEU A 808 -42.71 11.85 -22.60
CA LEU A 808 -42.56 12.96 -21.66
C LEU A 808 -43.41 12.80 -20.39
N LYS A 809 -42.84 13.16 -19.24
CA LYS A 809 -43.60 13.28 -17.98
C LYS A 809 -44.78 14.25 -18.16
N HIS A 810 -45.95 13.88 -17.64
CA HIS A 810 -47.23 14.58 -17.84
C HIS A 810 -47.18 16.07 -17.45
N ASN A 811 -46.40 16.42 -16.42
CA ASN A 811 -46.22 17.79 -15.95
C ASN A 811 -45.45 18.66 -16.97
N MET A 812 -44.45 18.08 -17.65
CA MET A 812 -43.66 18.78 -18.66
C MET A 812 -44.42 19.02 -19.95
N ARG A 813 -45.28 18.08 -20.36
CA ARG A 813 -46.09 18.22 -21.58
C ARG A 813 -46.98 19.46 -21.52
N SER A 814 -47.65 19.70 -20.39
CA SER A 814 -48.48 20.89 -20.18
C SER A 814 -47.66 22.20 -20.17
N CYS A 815 -46.43 22.14 -19.68
CA CYS A 815 -45.54 23.30 -19.56
C CYS A 815 -44.92 23.73 -20.89
N LEU A 816 -44.63 22.77 -21.78
CA LEU A 816 -44.06 23.02 -23.11
C LEU A 816 -45.13 23.31 -24.16
N GLN A 817 -46.40 22.98 -23.89
CA GLN A 817 -47.50 23.20 -24.82
C GLN A 817 -47.72 24.68 -25.16
N SER A 818 -47.39 25.59 -24.24
CA SER A 818 -47.49 27.04 -24.46
C SER A 818 -46.39 27.62 -25.36
N LEU A 819 -45.33 26.86 -25.65
CA LEU A 819 -44.17 27.26 -26.45
C LEU A 819 -44.13 26.51 -27.80
N GLN A 820 -45.22 25.84 -28.18
CA GLN A 820 -45.28 25.13 -29.45
C GLN A 820 -45.29 26.11 -30.62
N ASN A 821 -44.54 25.81 -31.68
CA ASN A 821 -44.42 26.63 -32.90
C ASN A 821 -43.86 28.05 -32.68
N THR A 822 -43.21 28.32 -31.55
CA THR A 822 -42.48 29.57 -31.34
C THR A 822 -40.97 29.35 -31.47
N SER A 823 -40.31 30.31 -32.11
CA SER A 823 -38.84 30.38 -32.15
C SER A 823 -38.40 31.35 -31.07
N HIS A 824 -37.46 30.93 -30.24
CA HIS A 824 -36.92 31.71 -29.12
C HIS A 824 -35.40 31.85 -29.25
N THR A 825 -34.91 33.07 -29.11
CA THR A 825 -33.46 33.33 -29.08
C THR A 825 -32.98 33.23 -27.65
N ILE A 826 -32.02 32.34 -27.40
CA ILE A 826 -31.50 32.02 -26.07
C ILE A 826 -30.04 32.42 -25.98
N VAL A 827 -29.71 33.09 -24.87
CA VAL A 827 -28.36 33.53 -24.54
C VAL A 827 -28.01 33.02 -23.15
N ILE A 828 -26.95 32.23 -23.02
CA ILE A 828 -26.52 31.64 -21.75
C ILE A 828 -25.07 31.99 -21.52
N GLY A 829 -24.73 32.59 -20.39
CA GLY A 829 -23.33 32.93 -20.12
C GLY A 829 -23.10 33.74 -18.85
N ASN A 830 -21.91 34.34 -18.80
CA ASN A 830 -21.53 35.25 -17.73
C ASN A 830 -22.23 36.63 -17.89
N ARG A 831 -22.02 37.51 -16.91
CA ARG A 831 -22.59 38.87 -16.94
C ARG A 831 -22.19 39.65 -18.19
N ALA A 832 -20.91 39.61 -18.56
CA ALA A 832 -20.38 40.34 -19.72
C ALA A 832 -21.07 39.89 -21.02
N TRP A 833 -21.40 38.60 -21.14
CA TRP A 833 -22.12 38.05 -22.28
C TRP A 833 -23.54 38.61 -22.41
N LEU A 834 -24.26 38.73 -21.29
CA LEU A 834 -25.62 39.30 -21.31
C LEU A 834 -25.61 40.81 -21.52
N GLU A 835 -24.82 41.55 -20.75
CA GLU A 835 -24.88 43.02 -20.72
C GLU A 835 -24.11 43.69 -21.86
N GLU A 836 -22.86 43.28 -22.11
CA GLU A 836 -21.96 43.99 -23.02
C GLU A 836 -22.19 43.60 -24.48
N GLN A 837 -22.45 42.32 -24.75
CA GLN A 837 -22.60 41.79 -26.11
C GLN A 837 -24.06 41.75 -26.58
N ASN A 838 -24.99 41.41 -25.68
CA ASN A 838 -26.41 41.21 -26.03
C ASN A 838 -27.34 42.31 -25.49
N GLY A 839 -26.82 43.29 -24.74
CA GLY A 839 -27.59 44.45 -24.26
C GLY A 839 -28.67 44.14 -23.21
N ILE A 840 -28.60 42.97 -22.56
CA ILE A 840 -29.56 42.50 -21.56
C ILE A 840 -29.09 42.92 -20.16
N GLY A 841 -29.62 44.05 -19.66
CA GLY A 841 -29.29 44.59 -18.34
C GLY A 841 -29.98 43.86 -17.18
N LEU A 842 -29.25 43.66 -16.07
CA LEU A 842 -29.80 43.19 -14.80
C LEU A 842 -30.26 44.37 -13.93
N SER A 843 -31.33 44.18 -13.16
CA SER A 843 -31.73 45.12 -12.09
C SER A 843 -30.87 44.95 -10.84
N ASP A 844 -30.81 45.98 -9.99
CA ASP A 844 -30.02 45.97 -8.73
C ASP A 844 -30.38 44.79 -7.81
N GLU A 845 -31.66 44.41 -7.75
CA GLU A 845 -32.13 43.25 -6.98
C GLU A 845 -31.59 41.93 -7.56
N GLN A 846 -31.69 41.74 -8.89
CA GLN A 846 -31.17 40.55 -9.57
C GLN A 846 -29.64 40.44 -9.43
N GLU A 847 -28.94 41.57 -9.50
CA GLU A 847 -27.49 41.63 -9.31
C GLU A 847 -27.08 41.23 -7.89
N SER A 848 -27.82 41.67 -6.87
CA SER A 848 -27.58 41.27 -5.48
C SER A 848 -27.71 39.76 -5.29
N ILE A 849 -28.70 39.13 -5.94
CA ILE A 849 -28.93 37.68 -5.88
C ILE A 849 -27.79 36.93 -6.60
N TYR A 850 -27.39 37.40 -7.79
CA TYR A 850 -26.26 36.85 -8.53
C TYR A 850 -24.97 36.88 -7.70
N LYS A 851 -24.64 38.03 -7.09
CA LYS A 851 -23.47 38.18 -6.21
C LYS A 851 -23.56 37.28 -4.97
N THR A 852 -24.75 37.15 -4.39
CA THR A 852 -24.98 36.26 -3.23
C THR A 852 -24.68 34.81 -3.57
N GLN A 853 -25.14 34.33 -4.72
CA GLN A 853 -24.87 32.96 -5.15
C GLN A 853 -23.37 32.72 -5.42
N GLY A 854 -22.68 33.70 -6.03
CA GLY A 854 -21.23 33.65 -6.18
C GLY A 854 -20.48 33.64 -4.84
N SER A 855 -20.97 34.38 -3.84
CA SER A 855 -20.38 34.38 -2.48
C SER A 855 -20.55 33.04 -1.74
N MET A 856 -21.54 32.23 -2.14
CA MET A 856 -21.72 30.86 -1.65
C MET A 856 -20.80 29.84 -2.34
N GLY A 857 -19.86 30.30 -3.19
CA GLY A 857 -18.93 29.45 -3.92
C GLY A 857 -19.56 28.70 -5.11
N ARG A 858 -20.73 29.14 -5.58
CA ARG A 858 -21.47 28.52 -6.69
C ARG A 858 -21.14 29.22 -8.00
N THR A 859 -20.96 28.45 -9.06
CA THR A 859 -20.83 28.98 -10.42
C THR A 859 -22.21 29.32 -10.95
N CYS A 860 -22.48 30.60 -11.18
CA CYS A 860 -23.79 31.05 -11.64
C CYS A 860 -23.73 31.47 -13.10
N VAL A 861 -24.59 30.85 -13.89
CA VAL A 861 -24.79 31.15 -15.31
C VAL A 861 -26.12 31.88 -15.45
N LEU A 862 -26.11 32.99 -16.19
CA LEU A 862 -27.30 33.79 -16.46
C LEU A 862 -27.93 33.34 -17.77
N VAL A 863 -29.25 33.38 -17.83
CA VAL A 863 -30.03 32.99 -19.01
C VAL A 863 -30.90 34.15 -19.46
N GLY A 864 -30.74 34.54 -20.72
CA GLY A 864 -31.59 35.48 -21.44
C GLY A 864 -32.45 34.75 -22.48
N ILE A 865 -33.72 35.12 -22.59
CA ILE A 865 -34.66 34.63 -23.60
C ILE A 865 -35.28 35.85 -24.29
N ASP A 866 -35.23 35.90 -25.62
CA ASP A 866 -35.81 36.95 -26.47
C ASP A 866 -35.41 38.39 -26.07
N GLY A 867 -34.13 38.57 -25.68
CA GLY A 867 -33.59 39.87 -25.27
C GLY A 867 -33.95 40.31 -23.84
N LEU A 868 -34.59 39.45 -23.04
CA LEU A 868 -34.91 39.70 -21.64
C LEU A 868 -34.14 38.76 -20.71
N ALA A 869 -33.73 39.25 -19.54
CA ALA A 869 -33.15 38.40 -18.50
C ALA A 869 -34.24 37.46 -17.95
N ALA A 870 -34.10 36.15 -18.20
CA ALA A 870 -35.11 35.16 -17.84
C ALA A 870 -34.87 34.55 -16.44
N GLY A 871 -33.60 34.38 -16.05
CA GLY A 871 -33.22 33.79 -14.77
C GLY A 871 -31.74 33.46 -14.65
N PHE A 872 -31.40 32.66 -13.64
CA PHE A 872 -30.07 32.11 -13.44
C PHE A 872 -30.11 30.63 -13.09
N ILE A 873 -28.98 29.98 -13.34
CA ILE A 873 -28.71 28.59 -13.07
C ILE A 873 -27.43 28.53 -12.23
N SER A 874 -27.53 28.02 -11.00
CA SER A 874 -26.41 27.88 -10.08
C SER A 874 -25.94 26.43 -10.05
N LEU A 875 -24.68 26.25 -10.41
CA LEU A 875 -23.97 24.99 -10.49
C LEU A 875 -22.92 24.95 -9.37
N SER A 876 -22.79 23.81 -8.71
CA SER A 876 -21.72 23.56 -7.76
C SER A 876 -21.34 22.10 -7.79
N ASP A 877 -20.11 21.81 -7.39
CA ASP A 877 -19.72 20.46 -7.02
C ASP A 877 -20.44 20.08 -5.71
N VAL A 878 -21.07 18.91 -5.71
CA VAL A 878 -21.88 18.43 -4.58
C VAL A 878 -21.02 17.57 -3.67
N VAL A 879 -21.15 17.81 -2.36
CA VAL A 879 -20.47 17.04 -1.32
C VAL A 879 -21.05 15.62 -1.26
N LYS A 880 -20.20 14.60 -1.12
CA LYS A 880 -20.65 13.22 -0.98
C LYS A 880 -21.54 13.06 0.27
N PRO A 881 -22.63 12.27 0.22
CA PRO A 881 -23.58 12.18 1.32
C PRO A 881 -22.94 11.68 2.63
N GLU A 882 -21.96 10.78 2.54
CA GLU A 882 -21.20 10.24 3.67
C GLU A 882 -20.13 11.20 4.23
N ALA A 883 -19.67 12.19 3.46
CA ALA A 883 -18.48 12.98 3.80
C ALA A 883 -18.63 13.72 5.14
N LYS A 884 -19.82 14.27 5.43
CA LYS A 884 -20.11 14.94 6.69
C LYS A 884 -20.03 13.98 7.89
N GLN A 885 -20.55 12.76 7.73
CA GLN A 885 -20.52 11.74 8.77
C GLN A 885 -19.09 11.23 9.01
N VAL A 886 -18.30 11.09 7.95
CA VAL A 886 -16.90 10.69 8.03
C VAL A 886 -16.07 11.70 8.80
N VAL A 887 -16.18 12.99 8.49
CA VAL A 887 -15.45 14.05 9.21
C VAL A 887 -15.83 14.07 10.69
N ALA A 888 -17.14 13.98 11.01
CA ALA A 888 -17.60 13.89 12.39
C ALA A 888 -17.04 12.65 13.13
N THR A 889 -17.00 11.50 12.45
CA THR A 889 -16.46 10.26 13.02
C THR A 889 -14.95 10.34 13.25
N LEU A 890 -14.19 10.96 12.33
CA LEU A 890 -12.76 11.19 12.51
C LEU A 890 -12.48 12.10 13.72
N HIS A 891 -13.28 13.16 13.90
CA HIS A 891 -13.19 14.01 15.09
C HIS A 891 -13.52 13.22 16.37
N ALA A 892 -14.54 12.35 16.35
CA ALA A 892 -14.86 11.47 17.48
C ALA A 892 -13.74 10.45 17.79
N MET A 893 -12.98 10.02 16.78
CA MET A 893 -11.76 9.21 16.95
C MET A 893 -10.55 10.00 17.48
N GLY A 894 -10.69 11.32 17.67
CA GLY A 894 -9.63 12.23 18.11
C GLY A 894 -8.63 12.59 17.01
N ILE A 895 -9.02 12.47 15.74
CA ILE A 895 -8.20 12.79 14.57
C ILE A 895 -8.63 14.17 14.05
N GLN A 896 -7.67 15.07 13.84
CA GLN A 896 -7.94 16.38 13.24
C GLN A 896 -8.11 16.25 11.73
N THR A 897 -8.98 17.06 11.14
CA THR A 897 -9.16 17.11 9.68
C THR A 897 -8.74 18.46 9.12
N ALA A 898 -8.15 18.45 7.92
CA ALA A 898 -7.84 19.63 7.14
C ALA A 898 -8.23 19.39 5.68
N MET A 899 -8.51 20.46 4.93
CA MET A 899 -8.81 20.41 3.51
C MET A 899 -7.73 21.18 2.73
N ILE A 900 -7.23 20.58 1.65
CA ILE A 900 -6.32 21.26 0.70
C ILE A 900 -6.97 21.20 -0.68
N THR A 901 -6.99 22.31 -1.41
CA THR A 901 -7.57 22.35 -2.76
C THR A 901 -6.91 23.40 -3.64
N GLY A 902 -6.94 23.17 -4.95
CA GLY A 902 -6.57 24.17 -5.97
C GLY A 902 -7.68 25.19 -6.25
N ASP A 903 -8.90 24.95 -5.75
CA ASP A 903 -10.05 25.81 -5.99
C ASP A 903 -9.97 27.13 -5.22
N ASN A 904 -10.80 28.09 -5.63
CA ASN A 904 -10.89 29.40 -4.98
C ASN A 904 -11.29 29.29 -3.50
N GLU A 905 -10.77 30.21 -2.68
CA GLU A 905 -10.94 30.25 -1.22
C GLU A 905 -12.41 30.32 -0.79
N LEU A 906 -13.24 31.08 -1.50
CA LEU A 906 -14.67 31.18 -1.21
C LEU A 906 -15.40 29.84 -1.37
N ALA A 907 -15.08 29.08 -2.42
CA ALA A 907 -15.70 27.78 -2.68
C ALA A 907 -15.21 26.73 -1.67
N ALA A 908 -13.90 26.73 -1.38
CA ALA A 908 -13.30 25.84 -0.39
C ALA A 908 -13.85 26.10 1.03
N GLY A 909 -13.96 27.37 1.43
CA GLY A 909 -14.48 27.77 2.74
C GLY A 909 -15.94 27.36 2.94
N CYS A 910 -16.78 27.48 1.90
CA CYS A 910 -18.18 27.04 1.97
C CYS A 910 -18.31 25.53 2.16
N ILE A 911 -17.55 24.73 1.41
CA ILE A 911 -17.59 23.26 1.53
C ILE A 911 -17.02 22.81 2.89
N ALA A 912 -15.93 23.43 3.33
CA ALA A 912 -15.35 23.14 4.64
C ALA A 912 -16.31 23.46 5.79
N ALA A 913 -17.04 24.58 5.71
CA ALA A 913 -18.06 24.94 6.69
C ALA A 913 -19.22 23.94 6.74
N GLN A 914 -19.65 23.41 5.58
CA GLN A 914 -20.69 22.37 5.52
C GLN A 914 -20.27 21.05 6.17
N LEU A 915 -18.97 20.71 6.05
CA LEU A 915 -18.37 19.48 6.58
C LEU A 915 -17.87 19.62 8.04
N GLY A 916 -17.76 20.84 8.56
CA GLY A 916 -17.20 21.10 9.89
C GLY A 916 -15.67 21.05 9.95
N ILE A 917 -14.98 21.33 8.84
CA ILE A 917 -13.51 21.36 8.77
C ILE A 917 -13.02 22.78 9.11
N SER A 918 -12.17 22.90 10.13
CA SER A 918 -11.67 24.20 10.60
C SER A 918 -10.42 24.72 9.87
N GLU A 919 -9.63 23.84 9.27
CA GLU A 919 -8.37 24.19 8.60
C GLU A 919 -8.48 23.94 7.10
N VAL A 920 -8.38 25.01 6.30
CA VAL A 920 -8.56 24.99 4.85
C VAL A 920 -7.40 25.72 4.18
N HIS A 921 -6.80 25.11 3.17
CA HIS A 921 -5.79 25.72 2.31
C HIS A 921 -6.28 25.67 0.87
N ALA A 922 -6.60 26.83 0.29
CA ALA A 922 -7.19 26.97 -1.04
C ALA A 922 -6.22 27.64 -2.04
N GLY A 923 -6.49 27.55 -3.34
CA GLY A 923 -5.64 28.11 -4.39
C GLY A 923 -4.24 27.49 -4.47
N VAL A 924 -4.08 26.25 -4.00
CA VAL A 924 -2.77 25.61 -3.83
C VAL A 924 -2.37 24.83 -5.08
N SER A 925 -1.17 25.10 -5.62
CA SER A 925 -0.57 24.32 -6.71
C SER A 925 -0.14 22.92 -6.25
N PRO A 926 0.05 21.93 -7.15
CA PRO A 926 0.47 20.57 -6.77
C PRO A 926 1.75 20.54 -5.90
N ASN A 927 2.77 21.34 -6.26
CA ASN A 927 3.99 21.48 -5.46
C ASN A 927 3.72 22.15 -4.10
N GLY A 928 2.81 23.12 -4.07
CA GLY A 928 2.33 23.74 -2.84
C GLY A 928 1.69 22.74 -1.88
N LYS A 929 0.89 21.78 -2.39
CA LYS A 929 0.24 20.74 -1.55
C LYS A 929 1.30 19.95 -0.77
N THR A 930 2.37 19.53 -1.44
CA THR A 930 3.50 18.80 -0.84
C THR A 930 4.19 19.61 0.27
N GLN A 931 4.44 20.90 0.05
CA GLN A 931 5.06 21.77 1.05
C GLN A 931 4.17 21.95 2.29
N ILE A 932 2.86 22.11 2.10
CA ILE A 932 1.89 22.23 3.20
C ILE A 932 1.86 20.93 4.01
N VAL A 933 1.81 19.76 3.37
CA VAL A 933 1.85 18.46 4.06
C VAL A 933 3.13 18.35 4.90
N LYS A 934 4.31 18.68 4.34
CA LYS A 934 5.59 18.69 5.08
C LYS A 934 5.57 19.67 6.26
N LYS A 935 4.99 20.86 6.08
CA LYS A 935 4.83 21.85 7.15
C LYS A 935 3.94 21.32 8.28
N MET A 936 2.85 20.62 7.96
CA MET A 936 1.98 20.00 8.96
C MET A 936 2.68 18.87 9.73
N GLN A 937 3.55 18.09 9.07
CA GLN A 937 4.34 17.03 9.74
C GLN A 937 5.35 17.58 10.76
N GLN A 938 5.80 18.82 10.59
CA GLN A 938 6.71 19.49 11.53
C GLN A 938 5.99 20.05 12.76
N GLN A 939 4.66 20.21 12.70
CA GLN A 939 3.87 20.65 13.85
C GLN A 939 3.86 19.58 14.94
N THR A 940 3.93 20.00 16.19
CA THR A 940 3.93 19.11 17.36
C THR A 940 2.57 19.12 18.03
N PHE A 941 2.05 17.91 18.29
CA PHE A 941 0.71 17.70 18.82
C PHE A 941 0.76 17.40 20.32
N ALA A 942 -0.01 18.15 21.12
CA ALA A 942 -0.14 17.93 22.56
C ALA A 942 -1.16 16.81 22.86
N ARG A 943 -0.68 15.58 23.11
CA ARG A 943 -1.56 14.45 23.42
C ARG A 943 -2.00 14.47 24.90
N GLN A 944 -3.30 14.57 25.17
CA GLN A 944 -3.86 14.25 26.48
C GLN A 944 -3.81 12.72 26.67
N ARG A 945 -2.95 12.24 27.56
CA ARG A 945 -2.75 10.81 27.80
C ARG A 945 -3.70 10.32 28.89
N ILE A 946 -4.83 9.72 28.51
CA ILE A 946 -5.70 9.00 29.46
C ILE A 946 -5.01 7.66 29.81
N PRO A 947 -4.73 7.37 31.09
CA PRO A 947 -4.07 6.13 31.47
C PRO A 947 -4.94 4.89 31.23
N TRP A 948 -4.33 3.77 30.83
CA TRP A 948 -5.03 2.53 30.50
C TRP A 948 -5.83 1.92 31.68
N TRP A 949 -5.47 2.23 32.94
CA TRP A 949 -6.14 1.72 34.12
C TRP A 949 -7.48 2.40 34.43
N SER A 950 -7.76 3.60 33.89
CA SER A 950 -9.07 4.25 34.10
C SER A 950 -10.20 3.56 33.33
N ARG A 951 -9.88 2.74 32.31
CA ARG A 951 -10.85 1.92 31.56
C ARG A 951 -11.30 0.65 32.28
N LEU A 952 -10.54 0.15 33.26
CA LEU A 952 -10.84 -1.12 33.94
C LEU A 952 -11.85 -0.98 35.10
N ARG A 953 -12.33 0.25 35.40
CA ARG A 953 -13.17 0.49 36.59
C ARG A 953 -14.61 0.96 36.34
N SER A 954 -15.08 1.07 35.09
CA SER A 954 -16.48 1.44 34.84
C SER A 954 -17.17 0.51 33.85
N SER A 955 -17.41 -0.73 34.28
CA SER A 955 -18.59 -1.47 33.82
C SER A 955 -19.79 -0.96 34.62
N ARG A 956 -20.44 0.08 34.09
CA ARG A 956 -21.86 0.48 34.27
C ARG A 956 -21.98 1.97 34.00
N SER A 957 -22.72 2.27 32.92
CA SER A 957 -23.65 3.38 32.77
C SER A 957 -23.21 4.78 33.21
N THR A 958 -23.43 5.72 32.29
CA THR A 958 -23.86 7.13 32.50
C THR A 958 -22.82 8.22 32.28
N ASN A 959 -23.23 9.16 31.42
CA ASN A 959 -22.72 10.50 31.12
C ASN A 959 -22.19 11.27 32.34
N GLN A 960 -21.07 11.97 32.15
CA GLN A 960 -20.96 13.44 32.32
C GLN A 960 -19.50 13.88 32.13
N TYR A 961 -19.28 14.79 31.18
CA TYR A 961 -18.03 15.57 31.09
C TYR A 961 -18.33 17.01 31.53
N LEU A 962 -17.61 17.48 32.54
CA LEU A 962 -17.32 18.90 32.76
C LEU A 962 -15.82 19.03 33.13
N PRO A 963 -15.14 20.10 32.70
CA PRO A 963 -13.68 20.16 32.70
C PRO A 963 -13.14 20.77 33.98
N LEU A 964 -12.00 20.29 34.49
CA LEU A 964 -11.17 21.06 35.43
C LEU A 964 -9.67 20.79 35.22
N HIS A 965 -9.05 21.88 34.77
CA HIS A 965 -7.66 22.35 34.77
C HIS A 965 -6.52 21.55 35.44
N GLN A 966 -5.40 21.51 34.69
CA GLN A 966 -3.96 21.51 35.08
C GLN A 966 -3.41 20.29 35.88
N ASN A 967 -2.25 19.68 35.58
CA ASN A 967 -1.03 20.20 34.98
C ASN A 967 -0.04 19.03 34.68
N ASN A 968 0.67 19.14 33.55
CA ASN A 968 2.04 18.72 33.23
C ASN A 968 2.51 17.25 33.34
N ALA A 969 2.58 16.61 32.16
CA ALA A 969 3.86 16.20 31.53
C ALA A 969 3.62 15.93 30.03
N HIS A 970 3.74 16.98 29.20
CA HIS A 970 3.53 16.90 27.75
C HIS A 970 4.73 16.22 27.07
N ALA A 971 4.60 14.93 26.74
CA ALA A 971 5.43 14.34 25.69
C ALA A 971 4.95 14.90 24.35
N SER A 972 5.71 15.84 23.79
CA SER A 972 5.47 16.42 22.48
C SER A 972 5.65 15.35 21.41
N CYS A 973 4.57 14.93 20.73
CA CYS A 973 4.64 13.95 19.66
C CYS A 973 4.55 14.65 18.30
N LYS A 974 5.37 14.20 17.34
CA LYS A 974 5.33 14.66 15.95
C LYS A 974 3.95 14.35 15.33
N THR A 975 3.43 15.26 14.52
CA THR A 975 2.16 15.05 13.80
C THR A 975 2.38 14.07 12.66
N ILE A 976 1.52 13.04 12.59
CA ILE A 976 1.53 12.02 11.54
C ILE A 976 0.34 12.29 10.66
N VAL A 977 0.65 12.75 9.45
CA VAL A 977 -0.32 13.26 8.49
C VAL A 977 -0.66 12.16 7.49
N ALA A 978 -1.95 11.83 7.42
CA ALA A 978 -2.50 11.04 6.33
C ALA A 978 -3.08 11.98 5.27
N MET A 979 -2.79 11.73 3.99
CA MET A 979 -3.35 12.48 2.86
C MET A 979 -4.35 11.57 2.13
N VAL A 980 -5.54 12.07 1.82
CA VAL A 980 -6.55 11.37 1.02
C VAL A 980 -6.76 12.14 -0.28
N GLY A 981 -6.61 11.47 -1.42
CA GLY A 981 -6.77 12.10 -2.74
C GLY A 981 -7.03 11.08 -3.85
N ASP A 982 -7.54 11.56 -4.98
CA ASP A 982 -7.88 10.74 -6.16
C ASP A 982 -7.21 11.25 -7.45
N GLY A 983 -6.70 12.49 -7.45
CA GLY A 983 -6.16 13.13 -8.64
C GLY A 983 -4.66 12.92 -8.87
N ILE A 984 -4.23 13.07 -10.14
CA ILE A 984 -2.81 13.14 -10.53
C ILE A 984 -2.09 14.25 -9.76
N ASN A 985 -2.80 15.37 -9.53
CA ASN A 985 -2.32 16.53 -8.80
C ASN A 985 -2.00 16.24 -7.33
N ASP A 986 -2.49 15.12 -6.79
CA ASP A 986 -2.32 14.72 -5.40
C ASP A 986 -1.21 13.69 -5.22
N SER A 987 -0.78 13.03 -6.29
CA SER A 987 0.26 12.00 -6.24
C SER A 987 1.56 12.45 -5.53
N PRO A 988 2.09 13.68 -5.72
CA PRO A 988 3.29 14.10 -5.00
C PRO A 988 3.03 14.35 -3.51
N ALA A 989 1.82 14.78 -3.15
CA ALA A 989 1.41 15.02 -1.76
C ALA A 989 1.11 13.70 -1.04
N LEU A 990 0.55 12.70 -1.73
CA LEU A 990 0.34 11.34 -1.23
C LEU A 990 1.67 10.70 -0.82
N VAL A 991 2.68 10.73 -1.70
CA VAL A 991 4.03 10.20 -1.41
C VAL A 991 4.74 10.96 -0.30
N ALA A 992 4.55 12.28 -0.21
CA ALA A 992 5.19 13.09 0.82
C ALA A 992 4.55 12.94 2.21
N SER A 993 3.31 12.45 2.29
CA SER A 993 2.59 12.23 3.54
C SER A 993 3.19 11.05 4.32
N ASN A 994 2.79 10.86 5.59
CA ASN A 994 3.20 9.65 6.32
C ASN A 994 2.33 8.44 5.95
N LEU A 995 1.16 8.71 5.36
CA LEU A 995 0.20 7.72 4.93
C LEU A 995 -0.64 8.30 3.78
N GLY A 996 -0.33 7.91 2.55
CA GLY A 996 -1.15 8.27 1.38
C GLY A 996 -2.32 7.30 1.22
N ILE A 997 -3.54 7.82 1.10
CA ILE A 997 -4.76 7.03 0.85
C ILE A 997 -5.35 7.48 -0.48
N ALA A 998 -5.50 6.55 -1.43
CA ALA A 998 -6.16 6.80 -2.71
C ALA A 998 -7.48 6.05 -2.82
N LEU A 999 -8.43 6.65 -3.52
CA LEU A 999 -9.67 6.00 -3.95
C LEU A 999 -9.44 5.27 -5.29
N CYS A 1000 -10.08 4.12 -5.50
CA CYS A 1000 -9.96 3.34 -6.75
C CYS A 1000 -10.53 4.07 -7.98
N SER A 1001 -11.40 5.05 -7.79
CA SER A 1001 -11.83 5.95 -8.86
C SER A 1001 -10.74 6.95 -9.28
N GLY A 1002 -9.67 7.03 -8.50
CA GLY A 1002 -8.55 7.92 -8.76
C GLY A 1002 -7.68 7.43 -9.92
N THR A 1003 -6.84 8.34 -10.42
CA THR A 1003 -5.93 8.03 -11.52
C THR A 1003 -4.91 6.96 -11.17
N ASP A 1004 -4.47 6.18 -12.15
CA ASP A 1004 -3.48 5.09 -11.94
C ASP A 1004 -2.22 5.59 -11.22
N ILE A 1005 -1.79 6.82 -11.52
CA ILE A 1005 -0.66 7.49 -10.88
C ILE A 1005 -0.92 7.74 -9.38
N ALA A 1006 -2.14 8.15 -9.01
CA ALA A 1006 -2.53 8.35 -7.61
C ALA A 1006 -2.64 7.02 -6.87
N MET A 1007 -3.18 5.98 -7.53
CA MET A 1007 -3.22 4.64 -6.98
C MET A 1007 -1.82 4.08 -6.76
N GLU A 1008 -0.89 4.26 -7.71
CA GLU A 1008 0.50 3.82 -7.59
C GLU A 1008 1.23 4.54 -6.45
N ALA A 1009 1.03 5.86 -6.34
CA ALA A 1009 1.63 6.73 -5.32
C ALA A 1009 1.13 6.48 -3.89
N ALA A 1010 -0.09 5.98 -3.70
CA ALA A 1010 -0.69 5.83 -2.38
C ALA A 1010 -0.24 4.57 -1.62
N ASP A 1011 -0.16 4.69 -0.29
CA ASP A 1011 0.15 3.60 0.63
C ASP A 1011 -1.06 2.71 0.93
N VAL A 1012 -2.27 3.27 0.90
CA VAL A 1012 -3.55 2.56 1.08
C VAL A 1012 -4.43 2.86 -0.13
N VAL A 1013 -5.00 1.81 -0.72
CA VAL A 1013 -5.94 1.94 -1.84
C VAL A 1013 -7.30 1.44 -1.38
N LEU A 1014 -8.31 2.30 -1.50
CA LEU A 1014 -9.70 1.99 -1.19
C LEU A 1014 -10.39 1.53 -2.47
N MET A 1015 -10.92 0.31 -2.47
CA MET A 1015 -11.56 -0.32 -3.63
C MET A 1015 -12.90 0.32 -4.00
N ARG A 1016 -13.56 0.92 -3.00
CA ARG A 1016 -14.86 1.58 -3.16
C ARG A 1016 -14.66 3.09 -3.22
N ASN A 1017 -15.59 3.79 -3.87
CA ASN A 1017 -15.60 5.26 -3.89
C ASN A 1017 -16.24 5.88 -2.62
N ASP A 1018 -16.42 5.08 -1.56
CA ASP A 1018 -17.04 5.44 -0.29
C ASP A 1018 -15.98 6.00 0.67
N LEU A 1019 -16.16 7.26 1.10
CA LEU A 1019 -15.23 7.91 2.03
C LEU A 1019 -15.24 7.24 3.42
N ALA A 1020 -16.27 6.46 3.75
CA ALA A 1020 -16.33 5.68 4.99
C ALA A 1020 -15.14 4.72 5.12
N ASP A 1021 -14.62 4.21 4.01
CA ASP A 1021 -13.53 3.24 4.03
C ASP A 1021 -12.21 3.84 4.51
N VAL A 1022 -12.06 5.17 4.48
CA VAL A 1022 -10.95 5.87 5.16
C VAL A 1022 -11.00 5.63 6.67
N VAL A 1023 -12.19 5.74 7.27
CA VAL A 1023 -12.41 5.48 8.70
C VAL A 1023 -12.16 4.00 9.01
N VAL A 1024 -12.67 3.11 8.16
CA VAL A 1024 -12.47 1.67 8.27
C VAL A 1024 -10.98 1.31 8.23
N ALA A 1025 -10.22 1.88 7.30
CA ALA A 1025 -8.78 1.64 7.17
C ALA A 1025 -8.00 2.06 8.44
N LEU A 1026 -8.32 3.22 9.00
CA LEU A 1026 -7.67 3.73 10.21
C LEU A 1026 -8.08 2.95 11.47
N ASP A 1027 -9.35 2.57 11.60
CA ASP A 1027 -9.83 1.73 12.71
C ASP A 1027 -9.23 0.32 12.64
N LEU A 1028 -9.22 -0.28 11.46
CA LEU A 1028 -8.62 -1.60 11.22
C LEU A 1028 -7.12 -1.58 11.54
N SER A 1029 -6.39 -0.53 11.12
CA SER A 1029 -4.98 -0.36 11.47
C SER A 1029 -4.77 -0.33 12.99
N LYS A 1030 -5.62 0.40 13.74
CA LYS A 1030 -5.59 0.43 15.20
C LYS A 1030 -5.91 -0.93 15.81
N ALA A 1031 -6.90 -1.65 15.28
CA ALA A 1031 -7.29 -2.97 15.76
C ALA A 1031 -6.18 -4.02 15.55
N ILE A 1032 -5.55 -4.04 14.37
CA ILE A 1032 -4.41 -4.89 14.04
C ILE A 1032 -3.25 -4.61 15.00
N PHE A 1033 -2.88 -3.35 15.20
CA PHE A 1033 -1.79 -2.97 16.10
C PHE A 1033 -2.09 -3.27 17.57
N HIS A 1034 -3.35 -3.13 17.99
CA HIS A 1034 -3.77 -3.54 19.33
C HIS A 1034 -3.58 -5.06 19.53
N ARG A 1035 -3.96 -5.87 18.53
CA ARG A 1035 -3.70 -7.32 18.55
C ARG A 1035 -2.22 -7.66 18.58
N ILE A 1036 -1.39 -6.99 17.76
CA ILE A 1036 0.07 -7.18 17.77
C ILE A 1036 0.62 -6.90 19.17
N ARG A 1037 0.28 -5.76 19.79
CA ARG A 1037 0.71 -5.41 21.14
C ARG A 1037 0.26 -6.43 22.19
N MET A 1038 -0.97 -6.91 22.10
CA MET A 1038 -1.46 -7.95 23.02
C MET A 1038 -0.72 -9.27 22.84
N ASN A 1039 -0.49 -9.70 21.60
CA ASN A 1039 0.24 -10.93 21.32
C ASN A 1039 1.69 -10.87 21.79
N LEU A 1040 2.38 -9.74 21.56
CA LEU A 1040 3.74 -9.50 22.07
C LEU A 1040 3.76 -9.50 23.60
N LEU A 1041 2.79 -8.84 24.23
CA LEU A 1041 2.67 -8.82 25.70
C LEU A 1041 2.46 -10.23 26.27
N TRP A 1042 1.55 -11.03 25.69
CA TRP A 1042 1.32 -12.40 26.13
C TRP A 1042 2.57 -13.28 25.98
N ALA A 1043 3.30 -13.16 24.86
CA ALA A 1043 4.55 -13.87 24.64
C ALA A 1043 5.63 -13.48 25.67
N CYS A 1044 5.76 -12.19 25.98
CA CYS A 1044 6.71 -11.71 27.00
C CYS A 1044 6.32 -12.15 28.41
N VAL A 1045 5.04 -12.05 28.80
CA VAL A 1045 4.55 -12.45 30.13
C VAL A 1045 4.80 -13.92 30.38
N TYR A 1046 4.54 -14.78 29.38
CA TYR A 1046 4.82 -16.20 29.45
C TYR A 1046 6.30 -16.48 29.76
N ASN A 1047 7.22 -15.87 29.00
CA ASN A 1047 8.66 -16.05 29.21
C ASN A 1047 9.14 -15.46 30.54
N MET A 1048 8.59 -14.31 30.94
CA MET A 1048 8.94 -13.63 32.20
C MET A 1048 8.58 -14.47 33.43
N ILE A 1049 7.49 -15.23 33.39
CA ILE A 1049 7.07 -16.14 34.47
C ILE A 1049 7.80 -17.48 34.35
N GLY A 1050 7.93 -18.00 33.13
CA GLY A 1050 8.47 -19.33 32.86
C GLY A 1050 9.96 -19.46 33.16
N ILE A 1051 10.79 -18.45 32.84
CA ILE A 1051 12.24 -18.51 33.02
C ILE A 1051 12.61 -18.63 34.52
N PRO A 1052 12.14 -17.76 35.43
CA PRO A 1052 12.39 -17.90 36.86
C PRO A 1052 11.91 -19.24 37.45
N LEU A 1053 10.77 -19.74 36.96
CA LEU A 1053 10.23 -21.03 37.37
C LEU A 1053 11.12 -22.20 36.92
N ALA A 1054 11.68 -22.13 35.71
CA ALA A 1054 12.62 -23.12 35.19
C ALA A 1054 14.00 -23.05 35.86
N MET A 1055 14.46 -21.84 36.20
CA MET A 1055 15.74 -21.62 36.92
C MET A 1055 15.72 -22.21 38.34
N GLY A 1056 14.55 -22.59 38.86
CA GLY A 1056 14.41 -23.18 40.18
C GLY A 1056 14.33 -22.15 41.31
N ILE A 1057 14.08 -20.87 41.01
CA ILE A 1057 13.94 -19.82 42.04
C ILE A 1057 12.79 -20.13 43.01
N PHE A 1058 11.74 -20.80 42.52
CA PHE A 1058 10.57 -21.19 43.31
C PHE A 1058 10.67 -22.58 43.95
N LEU A 1059 11.83 -23.24 43.88
CA LEU A 1059 12.05 -24.53 44.54
C LEU A 1059 11.85 -24.51 46.06
N PRO A 1060 12.14 -23.42 46.81
CA PRO A 1060 11.80 -23.33 48.24
C PRO A 1060 10.29 -23.42 48.52
N TRP A 1061 9.44 -22.98 47.58
CA TRP A 1061 7.98 -23.07 47.66
C TRP A 1061 7.44 -24.37 47.06
N GLY A 1062 8.31 -25.21 46.53
CA GLY A 1062 8.00 -26.53 46.04
C GLY A 1062 7.60 -26.62 44.57
N TYR A 1063 7.72 -25.51 43.82
CA TYR A 1063 7.40 -25.49 42.40
C TYR A 1063 8.65 -25.73 41.54
N ARG A 1064 8.55 -26.67 40.59
CA ARG A 1064 9.59 -26.95 39.58
C ARG A 1064 8.94 -27.12 38.21
N LEU A 1065 9.65 -26.73 37.15
CA LEU A 1065 9.18 -26.92 35.80
C LEU A 1065 9.94 -28.07 35.12
N HIS A 1066 9.23 -29.11 34.72
CA HIS A 1066 9.82 -30.22 33.98
C HIS A 1066 10.06 -29.81 32.51
N PRO A 1067 11.16 -30.24 31.85
CA PRO A 1067 11.41 -29.96 30.43
C PRO A 1067 10.24 -30.31 29.49
N MET A 1068 9.46 -31.35 29.79
CA MET A 1068 8.26 -31.67 29.02
C MET A 1068 7.14 -30.65 29.19
N MET A 1069 6.90 -30.19 30.43
CA MET A 1069 5.91 -29.16 30.70
C MET A 1069 6.32 -27.85 30.02
N ALA A 1070 7.63 -27.55 30.00
CA ALA A 1070 8.19 -26.45 29.23
C ALA A 1070 7.91 -26.56 27.72
N GLY A 1071 8.10 -27.74 27.13
CA GLY A 1071 7.81 -27.99 25.71
C GLY A 1071 6.32 -27.85 25.35
N ILE A 1072 5.42 -28.37 26.20
CA ILE A 1072 3.97 -28.20 26.03
C ILE A 1072 3.58 -26.73 26.16
N ALA A 1073 4.12 -26.05 27.16
CA ALA A 1073 3.82 -24.65 27.43
C ALA A 1073 4.32 -23.72 26.31
N MET A 1074 5.47 -24.04 25.68
CA MET A 1074 5.94 -23.38 24.45
C MET A 1074 4.93 -23.55 23.29
N ALA A 1075 4.47 -24.78 23.02
CA ALA A 1075 3.49 -25.04 21.97
C ALA A 1075 2.16 -24.32 22.24
N ALA A 1076 1.71 -24.30 23.51
CA ALA A 1076 0.53 -23.56 23.95
C ALA A 1076 0.68 -22.03 23.75
N SER A 1077 1.86 -21.48 24.07
CA SER A 1077 2.14 -20.05 23.87
C SER A 1077 2.04 -19.65 22.39
N SER A 1078 2.71 -20.38 21.48
CA SER A 1078 2.67 -20.08 20.04
C SER A 1078 1.27 -20.22 19.44
N THR A 1079 0.54 -21.29 19.82
CA THR A 1079 -0.84 -21.50 19.35
C THR A 1079 -1.80 -20.45 19.86
N SER A 1080 -1.63 -19.95 21.11
CA SER A 1080 -2.45 -18.88 21.66
C SER A 1080 -2.33 -17.57 20.86
N VAL A 1081 -1.11 -17.20 20.45
CA VAL A 1081 -0.84 -16.01 19.62
C VAL A 1081 -1.45 -16.13 18.23
N VAL A 1082 -1.34 -17.31 17.62
CA VAL A 1082 -1.94 -17.59 16.30
C VAL A 1082 -3.47 -17.56 16.38
N LEU A 1083 -4.06 -18.19 17.39
CA LEU A 1083 -5.51 -18.16 17.62
C LEU A 1083 -6.00 -16.74 17.89
N SER A 1084 -5.30 -15.98 18.72
CA SER A 1084 -5.59 -14.56 18.98
C SER A 1084 -5.60 -13.75 17.68
N SER A 1085 -4.62 -13.97 16.79
CA SER A 1085 -4.56 -13.31 15.49
C SER A 1085 -5.73 -13.70 14.57
N LEU A 1086 -6.07 -14.99 14.51
CA LEU A 1086 -7.21 -15.49 13.73
C LEU A 1086 -8.55 -14.95 14.26
N THR A 1087 -8.66 -14.67 15.57
CA THR A 1087 -9.88 -14.08 16.12
C THR A 1087 -10.20 -12.70 15.53
N LEU A 1088 -9.23 -11.98 14.95
CA LEU A 1088 -9.47 -10.70 14.29
C LEU A 1088 -10.55 -10.84 13.20
N ARG A 1089 -10.58 -11.96 12.48
CA ARG A 1089 -11.57 -12.24 11.42
C ARG A 1089 -13.02 -12.31 11.92
N TRP A 1090 -13.24 -12.75 13.16
CA TRP A 1090 -14.58 -12.89 13.73
C TRP A 1090 -14.94 -11.76 14.69
N THR A 1091 -13.94 -11.10 15.28
CA THR A 1091 -14.15 -10.11 16.35
C THR A 1091 -14.20 -8.69 15.82
N TRP A 1092 -13.47 -8.37 14.75
CA TRP A 1092 -13.57 -7.07 14.13
C TRP A 1092 -14.84 -7.02 13.26
N LYS A 1093 -15.60 -5.94 13.39
CA LYS A 1093 -16.79 -5.64 12.59
C LYS A 1093 -16.60 -4.26 12.00
N ARG A 1094 -17.04 -4.06 10.76
CA ARG A 1094 -17.01 -2.75 10.10
C ARG A 1094 -17.73 -1.72 10.98
N PRO A 1095 -17.09 -0.60 11.35
CA PRO A 1095 -17.76 0.45 12.10
C PRO A 1095 -18.91 1.02 11.26
N SER A 1096 -20.13 0.95 11.77
CA SER A 1096 -21.32 1.51 11.10
C SER A 1096 -21.43 3.00 11.40
N LEU A 1097 -21.42 3.84 10.35
CA LEU A 1097 -21.63 5.28 10.46
C LEU A 1097 -22.96 5.63 11.17
N ASP A 1098 -24.00 4.80 11.01
CA ASP A 1098 -25.32 4.98 11.65
C ASP A 1098 -25.34 4.82 13.17
N SER A 1099 -24.43 4.02 13.74
CA SER A 1099 -24.39 3.80 15.20
C SER A 1099 -23.97 5.05 15.99
N LEU A 1100 -23.41 6.05 15.31
CA LEU A 1100 -23.02 7.35 15.88
C LEU A 1100 -24.11 8.41 15.71
N ASN A 1101 -24.96 8.31 14.69
CA ASN A 1101 -26.16 9.15 14.52
C ASN A 1101 -27.16 8.93 15.68
N ALA A 1102 -27.25 7.71 16.21
CA ALA A 1102 -28.07 7.41 17.40
C ALA A 1102 -27.54 8.11 18.67
N MET A 1103 -26.25 8.45 18.74
CA MET A 1103 -25.67 9.20 19.87
C MET A 1103 -25.88 10.72 19.71
N ASP A 1104 -25.84 11.25 18.49
CA ASP A 1104 -26.04 12.67 18.24
C ASP A 1104 -27.53 13.09 18.37
N GLN A 1105 -28.47 12.23 17.96
CA GLN A 1105 -29.90 12.45 18.24
C GLN A 1105 -30.24 12.40 19.75
N GLY A 1106 -29.46 11.65 20.53
CA GLY A 1106 -29.55 11.67 22.00
C GLY A 1106 -29.05 12.98 22.61
N SER A 1107 -27.97 13.54 22.07
CA SER A 1107 -27.36 14.81 22.48
C SER A 1107 -28.24 16.03 22.15
N VAL A 1108 -28.84 16.06 20.94
CA VAL A 1108 -29.75 17.14 20.52
C VAL A 1108 -31.04 17.15 21.36
N ASN A 1109 -31.56 15.98 21.71
CA ASN A 1109 -32.69 15.89 22.64
C ASN A 1109 -32.32 16.32 24.07
N ASP A 1110 -31.11 16.03 24.55
CA ASP A 1110 -30.64 16.46 25.88
C ASP A 1110 -30.36 17.99 25.93
N ALA A 1111 -29.94 18.58 24.80
CA ALA A 1111 -29.79 20.03 24.65
C ALA A 1111 -31.14 20.76 24.54
N ALA A 1112 -32.12 20.20 23.82
CA ALA A 1112 -33.49 20.73 23.76
C ALA A 1112 -34.24 20.58 25.10
N VAL A 1113 -33.98 19.50 25.84
CA VAL A 1113 -34.49 19.30 27.22
C VAL A 1113 -33.81 20.26 28.20
N ARG A 1114 -32.52 20.54 28.06
CA ARG A 1114 -31.83 21.59 28.84
C ARG A 1114 -32.28 23.00 28.50
N LEU A 1115 -32.57 23.31 27.23
CA LEU A 1115 -33.13 24.61 26.84
C LEU A 1115 -34.56 24.81 27.37
N SER A 1116 -35.38 23.75 27.37
CA SER A 1116 -36.74 23.81 27.94
C SER A 1116 -36.74 23.86 29.48
N LEU A 1117 -35.76 23.24 30.15
CA LEU A 1117 -35.53 23.40 31.60
C LEU A 1117 -35.04 24.81 31.95
N LEU A 1118 -34.13 25.40 31.16
CA LEU A 1118 -33.68 26.80 31.33
C LEU A 1118 -34.81 27.82 31.09
N VAL A 1119 -35.74 27.54 30.18
CA VAL A 1119 -36.95 28.38 29.97
C VAL A 1119 -37.96 28.22 31.10
N HIS A 1120 -37.92 27.12 31.86
CA HIS A 1120 -38.78 26.89 33.02
C HIS A 1120 -38.20 27.47 34.32
N GLU A 1121 -36.88 27.68 34.39
CA GLU A 1121 -36.16 28.22 35.55
C GLU A 1121 -36.06 29.76 35.55
N ILE A 1122 -36.42 30.42 34.44
CA ILE A 1122 -36.47 31.90 34.31
C ILE A 1122 -37.88 32.45 34.62
N ARG A 1123 -38.82 31.61 35.08
CA ARG A 1123 -40.23 32.02 35.32
C ARG A 1123 -40.60 32.26 36.79
N ASP A 1124 -39.68 32.08 37.72
CA ASP A 1124 -39.85 32.36 39.15
C ASP A 1124 -38.80 33.38 39.62
N ASP A 1125 -38.97 34.64 39.24
CA ASP A 1125 -38.62 35.77 40.10
C ASP A 1125 -39.29 37.05 39.57
N GLN A 1126 -40.22 37.57 40.36
CA GLN A 1126 -40.85 38.87 40.17
C GLN A 1126 -40.01 39.98 40.83
N ASP A 1127 -40.25 41.20 40.34
CA ASP A 1127 -39.98 42.51 40.94
C ASP A 1127 -38.66 43.20 40.56
N ILE A 1128 -38.73 44.17 39.63
CA ILE A 1128 -38.68 45.61 39.93
C ILE A 1128 -38.90 46.44 38.63
N GLU A 1129 -39.62 47.55 38.82
CA GLU A 1129 -40.27 48.45 37.87
C GLU A 1129 -39.39 49.34 36.97
N MET A 1130 -40.10 50.01 36.03
CA MET A 1130 -39.83 51.28 35.31
C MET A 1130 -38.92 51.20 34.07
N ALA A 1131 -39.24 51.74 32.89
CA ALA A 1131 -40.32 52.63 32.47
C ALA A 1131 -40.54 52.59 30.93
N SER A 1132 -41.79 52.83 30.53
CA SER A 1132 -42.28 53.53 29.31
C SER A 1132 -41.83 53.10 27.88
N ARG A 1133 -42.65 52.23 27.26
CA ARG A 1133 -43.56 52.47 26.08
C ARG A 1133 -43.45 53.82 25.30
N PRO A 1134 -43.95 53.94 24.04
CA PRO A 1134 -44.46 52.90 23.11
C PRO A 1134 -44.38 53.15 21.55
N LEU A 1135 -44.96 52.18 20.82
CA LEU A 1135 -45.88 52.33 19.65
C LEU A 1135 -45.25 52.51 18.24
N GLY A 1136 -45.63 51.78 17.19
CA GLY A 1136 -46.67 50.77 16.92
C GLY A 1136 -46.52 50.32 15.44
N SER A 1137 -46.64 49.04 15.05
CA SER A 1137 -47.80 48.14 15.04
C SER A 1137 -48.87 48.46 13.98
N ARG A 1138 -49.05 47.56 13.00
CA ARG A 1138 -50.31 46.85 12.61
C ARG A 1138 -50.07 46.09 11.31
N ILE A 1139 -50.10 44.75 11.28
CA ILE A 1139 -51.23 43.80 11.41
C ILE A 1139 -52.21 43.89 10.24
N THR A 1140 -52.34 42.79 9.48
CA THR A 1140 -53.53 41.92 9.24
C THR A 1140 -53.10 40.86 8.19
N SER A 1141 -53.08 39.53 8.37
CA SER A 1141 -54.06 38.51 8.80
C SER A 1141 -55.10 38.07 7.74
N SER A 1142 -55.01 36.80 7.30
CA SER A 1142 -56.12 35.88 6.92
C SER A 1142 -55.51 34.50 6.57
N ALA A 1143 -55.57 33.44 7.41
CA ALA A 1143 -56.66 32.44 7.62
C ALA A 1143 -56.79 31.44 6.43
N VAL A 1144 -56.81 30.08 6.54
CA VAL A 1144 -57.76 29.17 7.23
C VAL A 1144 -57.33 27.65 7.12
N THR A 1145 -57.41 26.92 8.26
CA THR A 1145 -57.73 25.46 8.60
C THR A 1145 -57.17 24.18 7.93
N ALA A 1146 -56.74 23.21 8.76
CA ALA A 1146 -57.21 21.80 8.83
C ALA A 1146 -56.72 21.07 10.12
N GLU A 1147 -57.53 20.17 10.70
CA GLU A 1147 -57.43 19.47 12.02
C GLU A 1147 -56.47 18.25 12.07
N PRO A 1148 -56.07 17.73 13.27
CA PRO A 1148 -55.30 16.49 13.43
C PRO A 1148 -56.16 15.28 13.86
N ASP A 1149 -55.99 14.14 13.19
CA ASP A 1149 -56.68 12.88 13.49
C ASP A 1149 -55.82 11.89 14.29
N ASP A 1150 -56.50 11.14 15.14
CA ASP A 1150 -56.03 10.39 16.30
C ASP A 1150 -55.82 8.90 15.94
N MET A 1151 -54.57 8.44 15.71
CA MET A 1151 -54.31 7.00 15.43
C MET A 1151 -52.96 6.42 15.92
N LEU A 1152 -52.04 7.20 16.48
CA LEU A 1152 -50.71 6.70 16.89
C LEU A 1152 -50.63 6.19 18.33
N THR A 1153 -51.63 6.51 19.15
CA THR A 1153 -51.60 6.21 20.60
C THR A 1153 -52.09 4.79 20.95
N GLN A 1154 -52.69 4.06 20.01
CA GLN A 1154 -53.20 2.70 20.22
C GLN A 1154 -52.21 1.59 19.85
N HIS A 1155 -51.28 1.82 18.92
CA HIS A 1155 -50.31 0.79 18.51
C HIS A 1155 -49.17 0.56 19.51
N VAL A 1156 -48.76 1.61 20.24
CA VAL A 1156 -47.62 1.53 21.18
C VAL A 1156 -48.00 0.80 22.49
N LYS A 1157 -49.26 0.85 22.92
CA LYS A 1157 -49.72 0.15 24.14
C LYS A 1157 -49.96 -1.35 23.95
N SER A 1158 -50.22 -1.82 22.73
CA SER A 1158 -50.36 -3.25 22.42
C SER A 1158 -49.01 -3.97 22.35
N PHE A 1159 -47.96 -3.27 21.87
CA PHE A 1159 -46.63 -3.85 21.66
C PHE A 1159 -45.85 -4.06 22.98
N MET A 1160 -46.01 -3.15 23.95
CA MET A 1160 -45.35 -3.27 25.28
C MET A 1160 -46.01 -4.31 26.21
N GLY A 1161 -47.25 -4.75 25.94
CA GLY A 1161 -47.95 -5.76 26.73
C GLY A 1161 -47.49 -7.19 26.47
N LYS A 1162 -47.05 -7.52 25.25
CA LYS A 1162 -46.60 -8.87 24.86
C LYS A 1162 -45.13 -9.15 25.15
N PHE A 1163 -44.30 -8.12 25.32
CA PHE A 1163 -42.86 -8.29 25.58
C PHE A 1163 -42.53 -8.73 27.02
N LYS A 1164 -43.47 -8.59 27.95
CA LYS A 1164 -43.27 -8.88 29.38
C LYS A 1164 -43.66 -10.31 29.81
N SER A 1165 -44.22 -11.12 28.91
CA SER A 1165 -44.64 -12.51 29.21
C SER A 1165 -43.71 -13.60 28.69
N VAL A 1166 -42.60 -13.25 28.03
CA VAL A 1166 -41.70 -14.24 27.38
C VAL A 1166 -40.41 -14.54 28.16
N PHE A 1167 -40.05 -13.73 29.17
CA PHE A 1167 -38.85 -13.94 29.98
C PHE A 1167 -39.15 -14.29 31.43
N MET A 1168 -39.93 -15.37 31.66
CA MET A 1168 -39.90 -16.15 32.91
C MET A 1168 -40.60 -17.50 32.72
N LYS A 1169 -39.90 -18.51 32.19
CA LYS A 1169 -40.11 -19.92 32.56
C LYS A 1169 -39.06 -20.89 31.99
N LYS A 1170 -38.59 -21.75 32.90
CA LYS A 1170 -38.13 -23.14 32.74
C LYS A 1170 -36.67 -23.46 32.34
N SER A 1171 -35.95 -23.82 33.40
CA SER A 1171 -35.12 -25.02 33.55
C SER A 1171 -35.72 -26.30 32.95
N SER A 1172 -34.82 -27.22 32.57
CA SER A 1172 -34.90 -28.69 32.39
C SER A 1172 -35.18 -29.29 30.99
N ALA A 1173 -34.14 -29.97 30.49
CA ALA A 1173 -34.11 -31.29 29.82
C ALA A 1173 -34.67 -31.49 28.39
N GLY A 1174 -33.89 -32.24 27.59
CA GLY A 1174 -34.42 -33.24 26.64
C GLY A 1174 -34.33 -32.94 25.15
N GLU A 1175 -33.29 -33.48 24.50
CA GLU A 1175 -33.35 -34.38 23.33
C GLU A 1175 -34.22 -34.08 22.07
N TYR A 1176 -33.55 -34.31 20.93
CA TYR A 1176 -34.01 -34.80 19.62
C TYR A 1176 -34.51 -33.87 18.49
N THR A 1177 -33.80 -34.09 17.36
CA THR A 1177 -34.22 -34.19 15.95
C THR A 1177 -34.56 -32.95 15.10
N ALA A 1178 -33.83 -32.92 13.99
CA ALA A 1178 -34.06 -32.14 12.78
C ALA A 1178 -35.38 -32.47 12.08
N VAL A 1179 -36.01 -31.47 11.47
CA VAL A 1179 -36.77 -31.59 10.21
C VAL A 1179 -36.65 -30.27 9.43
N SER A 1180 -36.56 -30.46 8.12
CA SER A 1180 -36.51 -29.58 6.96
C SER A 1180 -37.71 -28.66 6.74
N SER A 1181 -37.55 -27.80 5.71
CA SER A 1181 -38.58 -27.19 4.84
C SER A 1181 -39.50 -26.17 5.51
N GLN A 1182 -40.02 -25.14 4.87
CA GLN A 1182 -39.89 -24.44 3.59
C GLN A 1182 -40.79 -23.20 3.79
N ASP A 1183 -40.64 -22.23 2.91
CA ASP A 1183 -41.67 -21.26 2.53
C ASP A 1183 -41.91 -20.00 3.39
N GLU A 1184 -41.68 -18.90 2.65
CA GLU A 1184 -42.55 -17.75 2.43
C GLU A 1184 -42.55 -16.57 3.42
N ASP A 1185 -42.15 -15.44 2.84
CA ASP A 1185 -42.69 -14.09 2.98
C ASP A 1185 -42.63 -13.42 4.37
N PHE A 1186 -41.62 -12.57 4.57
CA PHE A 1186 -41.77 -11.10 4.65
C PHE A 1186 -40.42 -10.37 4.70
#